data_AF-A0A1V6P346-F1
#
_entry.id   AF-A0A1V6P346-F1
#
_cell.length_a   1.000
_cell.length_b   1.000
_cell.length_c   1.000
_cell.angle_alpha   90.00
_cell.angle_beta   90.00
_cell.angle_gamma   90.00
#
_symmetry.space_group_name_H-M   'P 1'
#
loop_
_entity.id
_entity.type
_entity.pdbx_description
1 polymer ?
#
loop_
_entity_poly.entity_id
_entity_poly.type
_entity_poly.pdbx_seq_one_letter_code
_entity_poly.pdbx_strand_id
1 'polypeptide(L)'
;MRGVSSLAAVAVVVSTVSGAIVPLHLMRPSSSDGLSSTTGDEGPSNNDHPLYWALMSALAGLTGPPPTATVHHDASSTTSSIAVNTLSTATESPLKGVSVSMATYSPEVASSSKMTHATTMTTSAHSAATHTLATSTRASTPLPKTHTQSTTASPSTQSPMPQKGHLHATKTCASPTGRSPETYWLDQQDHNQQGAGFAPYAKSSLYPVYRNVMDYSVVNDGSGNQTPKLQQAIDDDGLGGSRKGQGVTRYPAQVYLPGGVYQLESTLNLTVGTIIVGNPLNPPIIKAGPGFRGDYLIMGYDSHNGNPETSFATLVKNVIVDTTALEPDRHVTALQWGVAQGSGLTNVKIRMPKDSTGHTGIDINAGSTIAVTDVHITGGAIGIKNSNQQVNFKNIYFESCRTGFAAAGGWTVLLQQATFDKCGTGIDMTGNGLGSLVLLDSTSTNTGPVVRFHDSSHDSGNRNSQFLIQNLNHDTSNAIAVDSQGNVALAATSHVDTWVWGTVAPETYQTGVSWDTKRPAPLLVNDKFFTKAQPTYQDYHTGDIVNVKTVSGHTVKGDGKTDDTESLNAILAENADSCKVTYIPFGVYRVSDTIFVPVGTRIVGEAWSVISAYGDKFKDSDNPRPVIQLGNAGDIGVIEIQDMRFSVGEILPGAKIIEINAAGDQPGDIGLWNTMAMVGGTADTSISGSCTSQDPKDCMAAFMVMHLTKSSSAYIENLWGWTADHNLDSESLLTIISTGRGILVESTKGTWLTGTGSEHHWLYNYNFHNAENVFAGLLQTETPYMQGQGEYRAAPAPWTAVATYGDPDFSWCAADDQKCRTAIATNVDGGSNIALYNSAAWAFFDGYWNGLYNEPCNGNCQTNMMRVTNEPQNLVWYSISTRMTEVMVLDGKSNPRQSDHKGGWEGIIQVYGQFTA
;
A
#
# COMPACT_ATOMS: atom_id res chain seq x y z
N MET A 1 44.93 33.75 -41.76
CA MET A 1 45.01 34.93 -42.66
C MET A 1 43.88 34.83 -43.68
N ARG A 2 43.36 35.96 -44.22
CA ARG A 2 42.52 36.13 -45.45
C ARG A 2 41.51 35.00 -45.79
N GLY A 3 40.18 35.16 -45.78
CA GLY A 3 39.33 36.36 -45.66
C GLY A 3 38.88 36.95 -47.01
N VAL A 4 37.74 37.68 -47.01
CA VAL A 4 37.13 38.47 -48.13
C VAL A 4 36.29 37.64 -49.13
N SER A 5 35.19 38.10 -49.77
CA SER A 5 33.99 38.93 -49.43
C SER A 5 33.13 39.11 -50.70
N SER A 6 31.78 39.22 -50.58
CA SER A 6 30.80 39.91 -51.47
C SER A 6 29.37 39.52 -51.05
N LEU A 7 28.42 40.37 -50.62
CA LEU A 7 28.27 41.84 -50.53
C LEU A 7 27.69 42.56 -51.77
N ALA A 8 26.38 42.45 -51.98
CA ALA A 8 25.49 43.46 -52.58
C ALA A 8 24.00 43.09 -52.38
N ALA A 9 23.00 43.98 -52.51
CA ALA A 9 22.62 45.07 -51.60
C ALA A 9 21.41 45.86 -52.16
N VAL A 10 20.39 46.14 -51.33
CA VAL A 10 19.36 47.22 -51.51
C VAL A 10 18.36 46.97 -52.68
N ALA A 11 17.05 47.29 -52.64
CA ALA A 11 16.19 48.21 -51.86
C ALA A 11 14.73 47.68 -51.74
N VAL A 12 13.71 48.34 -51.14
CA VAL A 12 13.51 49.12 -49.87
C VAL A 12 12.05 49.65 -49.81
N VAL A 13 11.52 50.06 -48.63
CA VAL A 13 10.32 50.94 -48.40
C VAL A 13 8.92 50.32 -48.68
N VAL A 14 7.82 50.47 -47.89
CA VAL A 14 7.45 50.97 -46.50
C VAL A 14 6.01 50.44 -46.24
N SER A 15 5.43 50.23 -45.05
CA SER A 15 5.34 51.00 -43.78
C SER A 15 5.17 50.06 -42.54
N THR A 16 5.89 50.21 -41.42
CA THR A 16 5.67 51.08 -40.22
C THR A 16 4.35 50.82 -39.44
N VAL A 17 4.28 50.74 -38.10
CA VAL A 17 5.13 51.32 -37.02
C VAL A 17 5.36 50.36 -35.82
N SER A 18 6.58 50.45 -35.27
CA SER A 18 7.21 50.10 -33.98
C SER A 18 6.41 50.32 -32.68
N GLY A 19 6.84 49.90 -31.46
CA GLY A 19 8.08 49.25 -30.95
C GLY A 19 7.81 48.56 -29.58
N ALA A 20 8.67 47.77 -28.91
CA ALA A 20 10.16 47.75 -28.73
C ALA A 20 10.69 48.89 -27.83
N ILE A 21 11.68 48.76 -26.92
CA ILE A 21 12.64 47.70 -26.49
C ILE A 21 12.83 47.81 -24.92
N VAL A 22 13.79 47.28 -24.12
CA VAL A 22 15.18 46.72 -24.23
C VAL A 22 15.47 45.77 -23.03
N PRO A 23 16.27 44.67 -23.15
CA PRO A 23 16.85 43.89 -22.03
C PRO A 23 18.39 44.08 -21.88
N LEU A 24 19.03 43.54 -20.80
CA LEU A 24 20.50 43.53 -20.65
C LEU A 24 21.07 42.30 -19.89
N HIS A 25 22.34 41.96 -20.16
CA HIS A 25 23.18 40.97 -19.43
C HIS A 25 24.01 41.67 -18.30
N LEU A 26 25.09 41.16 -17.66
CA LEU A 26 26.17 40.21 -18.04
C LEU A 26 27.11 39.97 -16.82
N MET A 27 27.83 38.83 -16.75
CA MET A 27 29.28 38.66 -16.42
C MET A 27 29.63 37.24 -15.85
N ARG A 28 30.92 36.87 -15.90
CA ARG A 28 31.49 35.57 -15.44
C ARG A 28 32.47 35.79 -14.26
N PRO A 29 32.77 34.77 -13.42
CA PRO A 29 33.86 34.81 -12.43
C PRO A 29 35.21 34.33 -13.01
N SER A 30 36.33 34.81 -12.44
CA SER A 30 37.68 34.25 -12.68
C SER A 30 38.70 34.58 -11.58
N SER A 31 39.06 33.56 -10.77
CA SER A 31 40.38 33.24 -10.17
C SER A 31 41.31 34.29 -9.49
N SER A 32 41.96 33.84 -8.38
CA SER A 32 43.25 34.29 -7.79
C SER A 32 43.34 35.72 -7.20
N ASP A 33 44.08 36.01 -6.13
CA ASP A 33 44.80 35.20 -5.10
C ASP A 33 45.14 36.10 -3.88
N GLY A 34 45.49 35.53 -2.71
CA GLY A 34 46.39 36.22 -1.75
C GLY A 34 46.05 36.29 -0.23
N LEU A 35 46.50 35.27 0.52
CA LEU A 35 47.21 35.36 1.82
C LEU A 35 46.68 36.21 3.02
N SER A 36 46.36 35.52 4.13
CA SER A 36 47.01 35.62 5.47
C SER A 36 46.13 35.85 6.72
N SER A 37 46.28 34.91 7.67
CA SER A 37 46.32 35.06 9.14
C SER A 37 45.07 35.43 10.00
N THR A 38 44.57 34.36 10.66
CA THR A 38 44.37 34.19 12.14
C THR A 38 43.06 34.58 12.88
N THR A 39 42.63 33.59 13.68
CA THR A 39 41.83 33.61 14.95
C THR A 39 40.37 34.08 14.96
N GLY A 40 39.48 33.21 15.46
CA GLY A 40 38.16 33.56 15.99
C GLY A 40 37.10 32.48 15.74
N ASP A 41 36.42 32.01 16.78
CA ASP A 41 35.39 30.96 16.75
C ASP A 41 34.23 31.24 15.78
N GLU A 42 33.77 30.21 15.05
CA GLU A 42 32.46 30.18 14.40
C GLU A 42 31.66 28.95 14.86
N GLY A 43 30.41 29.19 15.31
CA GLY A 43 29.41 28.13 15.47
C GLY A 43 28.54 28.01 14.21
N PRO A 44 27.99 26.83 13.88
CA PRO A 44 27.29 26.62 12.62
C PRO A 44 25.96 27.37 12.56
N SER A 45 25.79 28.23 11.55
CA SER A 45 24.51 28.87 11.23
C SER A 45 23.62 27.93 10.42
N ASN A 46 22.51 27.50 11.01
CA ASN A 46 21.44 26.81 10.28
C ASN A 46 20.71 27.77 9.33
N ASN A 47 20.63 27.42 8.05
CA ASN A 47 19.40 27.31 7.24
C ASN A 47 19.73 27.38 5.75
N ASP A 48 19.18 26.46 4.95
CA ASP A 48 18.16 26.84 3.96
C ASP A 48 17.40 25.61 3.39
N HIS A 49 16.37 25.88 2.58
CA HIS A 49 15.59 24.97 1.71
C HIS A 49 14.31 24.22 2.15
N PRO A 50 13.92 23.99 3.42
CA PRO A 50 12.68 23.23 3.71
C PRO A 50 11.39 23.97 3.25
N LEU A 51 11.40 25.31 3.26
CA LEU A 51 10.24 26.13 2.90
C LEU A 51 9.87 26.07 1.41
N TYR A 52 10.84 25.89 0.50
CA TYR A 52 10.56 25.88 -0.93
C TYR A 52 9.84 24.59 -1.37
N TRP A 53 10.25 23.43 -0.83
CA TRP A 53 9.57 22.16 -1.12
C TRP A 53 8.23 21.99 -0.42
N ALA A 54 8.08 22.47 0.82
CA ALA A 54 6.79 22.46 1.50
C ALA A 54 5.74 23.30 0.73
N LEU A 55 6.14 24.47 0.21
CA LEU A 55 5.26 25.30 -0.61
C LEU A 55 4.92 24.62 -1.95
N MET A 56 5.89 24.01 -2.63
CA MET A 56 5.66 23.28 -3.88
C MET A 56 4.77 22.03 -3.68
N SER A 57 4.94 21.27 -2.59
CA SER A 57 4.13 20.07 -2.31
C SER A 57 2.67 20.41 -2.00
N ALA A 58 2.43 21.55 -1.35
CA ALA A 58 1.09 22.09 -1.11
C ALA A 58 0.46 22.69 -2.38
N LEU A 59 1.27 23.32 -3.25
CA LEU A 59 0.83 23.80 -4.58
C LEU A 59 0.54 22.65 -5.55
N ALA A 60 1.27 21.53 -5.43
CA ALA A 60 1.04 20.29 -6.17
C ALA A 60 -0.16 19.49 -5.65
N GLY A 61 -0.66 19.81 -4.46
CA GLY A 61 -1.73 19.06 -3.81
C GLY A 61 -1.36 17.60 -3.50
N LEU A 62 -0.08 17.33 -3.22
CA LEU A 62 0.38 16.03 -2.69
C LEU A 62 0.11 15.93 -1.18
N THR A 63 0.21 17.05 -0.48
CA THR A 63 -0.29 17.20 0.89
C THR A 63 -1.59 17.99 0.87
N GLY A 64 -2.66 17.39 1.42
CA GLY A 64 -3.87 18.14 1.74
C GLY A 64 -3.57 19.17 2.85
N PRO A 65 -4.20 20.36 2.84
CA PRO A 65 -4.00 21.32 3.92
C PRO A 65 -4.45 20.70 5.26
N PRO A 66 -3.60 20.70 6.31
CA PRO A 66 -3.96 20.08 7.58
C PRO A 66 -5.15 20.83 8.21
N PRO A 67 -6.11 20.13 8.83
CA PRO A 67 -7.24 20.77 9.50
C PRO A 67 -6.73 21.66 10.63
N THR A 68 -7.07 22.95 10.57
CA THR A 68 -6.57 23.99 11.48
C THR A 68 -7.16 23.88 12.88
N ALA A 69 -6.59 23.00 13.69
CA ALA A 69 -6.84 22.91 15.12
C ALA A 69 -6.45 24.24 15.80
N THR A 70 -7.45 25.07 16.09
CA THR A 70 -7.24 26.42 16.63
C THR A 70 -6.96 26.34 18.13
N VAL A 71 -5.69 26.18 18.50
CA VAL A 71 -5.25 26.16 19.89
C VAL A 71 -5.39 27.57 20.49
N HIS A 72 -6.37 27.75 21.36
CA HIS A 72 -6.53 28.97 22.15
C HIS A 72 -5.45 29.03 23.25
N HIS A 73 -4.43 29.87 23.05
CA HIS A 73 -3.47 30.24 24.09
C HIS A 73 -4.06 31.29 25.05
N ASP A 74 -4.84 30.84 26.04
CA ASP A 74 -5.27 31.70 27.15
C ASP A 74 -4.12 31.98 28.12
N ALA A 75 -3.37 33.05 27.85
CA ALA A 75 -2.31 33.55 28.72
C ALA A 75 -2.88 34.35 29.90
N SER A 76 -3.09 33.71 31.05
CA SER A 76 -3.58 34.38 32.26
C SER A 76 -2.57 35.40 32.82
N SER A 77 -2.91 36.69 32.80
CA SER A 77 -2.23 37.69 33.64
C SER A 77 -3.26 38.67 34.23
N THR A 78 -3.17 38.88 35.54
CA THR A 78 -4.15 39.67 36.30
C THR A 78 -3.84 41.16 36.26
N THR A 79 -4.86 41.99 36.03
CA THR A 79 -4.98 43.29 36.73
C THR A 79 -6.43 43.78 36.74
N SER A 80 -6.76 44.61 37.73
CA SER A 80 -8.13 45.04 38.04
C SER A 80 -8.51 46.40 37.46
N SER A 81 -9.76 46.58 37.03
CA SER A 81 -10.48 47.85 37.21
C SER A 81 -12.00 47.63 37.29
N ILE A 82 -12.73 48.63 37.80
CA ILE A 82 -14.16 48.56 38.16
C ILE A 82 -14.95 49.54 37.29
N ALA A 83 -16.05 49.09 36.65
CA ALA A 83 -17.11 49.96 36.17
C ALA A 83 -18.44 49.21 36.04
N VAL A 84 -19.56 49.93 36.20
CA VAL A 84 -20.95 49.43 36.11
C VAL A 84 -21.79 50.47 35.36
N ASN A 85 -22.58 50.10 34.33
CA ASN A 85 -23.99 50.54 34.16
C ASN A 85 -24.72 50.17 32.84
N THR A 86 -25.99 49.76 33.02
CA THR A 86 -27.25 50.05 32.26
C THR A 86 -27.39 50.06 30.72
N LEU A 87 -28.31 49.19 30.26
CA LEU A 87 -29.52 49.43 29.45
C LEU A 87 -29.57 50.51 28.33
N SER A 88 -29.95 50.07 27.12
CA SER A 88 -31.25 50.35 26.46
C SER A 88 -31.35 49.48 25.18
N THR A 89 -32.43 48.81 24.74
CA THR A 89 -33.90 49.02 24.67
C THR A 89 -34.40 49.93 23.55
N ALA A 90 -34.89 49.32 22.46
CA ALA A 90 -35.83 49.92 21.51
C ALA A 90 -36.73 48.83 20.87
N THR A 91 -38.05 48.97 21.02
CA THR A 91 -39.10 48.32 20.20
C THR A 91 -39.40 49.23 18.97
N GLU A 92 -40.33 49.02 18.02
CA GLU A 92 -41.58 48.24 17.98
C GLU A 92 -42.04 47.98 16.50
N SER A 93 -43.20 47.34 16.29
CA SER A 93 -43.76 46.94 14.96
C SER A 93 -44.98 47.83 14.57
N PRO A 94 -46.02 47.42 13.78
CA PRO A 94 -46.16 46.58 12.55
C PRO A 94 -47.05 47.28 11.45
N LEU A 95 -47.44 46.58 10.35
CA LEU A 95 -48.86 46.40 9.83
C LEU A 95 -49.06 46.23 8.29
N LYS A 96 -49.88 45.22 7.90
CA LYS A 96 -50.83 45.07 6.73
C LYS A 96 -50.33 45.25 5.26
N GLY A 97 -50.84 44.57 4.22
CA GLY A 97 -51.75 43.40 4.12
C GLY A 97 -53.09 43.62 3.36
N VAL A 98 -53.23 43.13 2.11
CA VAL A 98 -54.49 43.05 1.28
C VAL A 98 -54.41 41.87 0.26
N SER A 99 -55.54 41.30 -0.18
CA SER A 99 -55.62 40.11 -1.08
C SER A 99 -56.92 39.98 -1.93
N VAL A 100 -56.82 39.65 -3.24
CA VAL A 100 -57.86 39.07 -4.16
C VAL A 100 -57.07 38.40 -5.32
N SER A 101 -57.19 37.11 -5.71
CA SER A 101 -58.25 36.38 -6.46
C SER A 101 -58.56 36.96 -7.87
N MET A 102 -58.86 36.22 -8.95
CA MET A 102 -59.11 34.76 -9.19
C MET A 102 -58.03 34.19 -10.17
N ALA A 103 -58.16 33.21 -11.11
CA ALA A 103 -59.26 32.43 -11.73
C ALA A 103 -58.75 31.06 -12.31
N THR A 104 -59.49 30.43 -13.25
CA THR A 104 -59.32 29.01 -13.68
C THR A 104 -59.13 28.80 -15.19
N TYR A 105 -58.51 27.67 -15.59
CA TYR A 105 -59.06 26.76 -16.61
C TYR A 105 -58.40 25.36 -16.57
N SER A 106 -59.09 24.34 -17.09
CA SER A 106 -58.61 22.95 -17.25
C SER A 106 -59.17 22.35 -18.55
N PRO A 107 -58.67 21.18 -18.98
CA PRO A 107 -59.56 20.18 -19.57
C PRO A 107 -59.43 18.80 -18.90
N GLU A 108 -60.46 17.98 -19.08
CA GLU A 108 -60.62 16.62 -18.53
C GLU A 108 -61.21 15.71 -19.64
N VAL A 109 -61.63 14.48 -19.30
CA VAL A 109 -62.47 13.52 -20.08
C VAL A 109 -61.74 12.65 -21.13
N ALA A 110 -61.97 11.32 -21.26
CA ALA A 110 -62.46 10.30 -20.30
C ALA A 110 -62.34 8.83 -20.81
N SER A 111 -62.11 7.90 -19.87
CA SER A 111 -62.85 6.62 -19.65
C SER A 111 -62.67 5.32 -20.48
N SER A 112 -63.10 4.23 -19.82
CA SER A 112 -63.42 2.87 -20.29
C SER A 112 -62.23 1.91 -20.48
N SER A 113 -62.33 0.59 -20.22
CA SER A 113 -63.46 -0.26 -19.74
C SER A 113 -62.98 -1.43 -18.84
N LYS A 114 -63.89 -2.29 -18.34
CA LYS A 114 -63.62 -3.39 -17.38
C LYS A 114 -63.64 -4.77 -18.03
N MET A 115 -62.89 -5.73 -17.46
CA MET A 115 -63.26 -7.13 -17.10
C MET A 115 -61.97 -7.82 -16.55
N THR A 116 -61.89 -8.51 -15.39
CA THR A 116 -62.53 -9.76 -14.88
C THR A 116 -62.39 -10.95 -15.85
N HIS A 117 -61.95 -12.15 -15.47
CA HIS A 117 -61.91 -12.82 -14.15
C HIS A 117 -60.63 -13.66 -13.93
N ALA A 118 -60.43 -14.17 -12.72
CA ALA A 118 -59.51 -15.26 -12.39
C ALA A 118 -60.23 -16.63 -12.46
N THR A 119 -59.48 -17.75 -12.41
CA THR A 119 -59.77 -18.92 -11.54
C THR A 119 -58.57 -19.89 -11.50
N THR A 120 -58.35 -20.48 -10.32
CA THR A 120 -57.35 -21.49 -9.91
C THR A 120 -57.46 -22.83 -10.66
N MET A 121 -56.41 -23.68 -10.67
CA MET A 121 -56.41 -25.06 -10.10
C MET A 121 -55.20 -25.97 -10.50
N THR A 122 -54.54 -26.52 -9.47
CA THR A 122 -54.01 -27.91 -9.30
C THR A 122 -52.94 -28.59 -10.21
N THR A 123 -51.75 -28.80 -9.60
CA THR A 123 -51.03 -30.10 -9.36
C THR A 123 -50.27 -30.90 -10.44
N SER A 124 -49.27 -31.64 -9.93
CA SER A 124 -48.56 -32.84 -10.44
C SER A 124 -47.35 -32.65 -11.38
N ALA A 125 -46.40 -33.60 -11.53
CA ALA A 125 -45.57 -34.37 -10.55
C ALA A 125 -44.64 -35.39 -11.29
N HIS A 126 -43.43 -35.65 -10.75
CA HIS A 126 -42.41 -36.65 -11.23
C HIS A 126 -41.83 -36.35 -12.64
N SER A 127 -40.74 -36.93 -13.18
CA SER A 127 -39.71 -37.94 -12.81
C SER A 127 -38.39 -37.48 -13.51
N ALA A 128 -37.15 -37.51 -12.99
CA ALA A 128 -36.29 -38.58 -12.45
C ALA A 128 -35.76 -39.62 -13.50
N ALA A 129 -34.51 -40.08 -13.28
CA ALA A 129 -33.58 -40.89 -14.13
C ALA A 129 -32.86 -40.12 -15.28
N THR A 130 -31.52 -40.09 -15.50
CA THR A 130 -30.36 -41.03 -15.45
C THR A 130 -30.20 -41.99 -16.64
N HIS A 131 -29.04 -41.98 -17.35
CA HIS A 131 -28.08 -43.12 -17.43
C HIS A 131 -26.84 -42.97 -18.36
N THR A 132 -25.65 -43.07 -17.76
CA THR A 132 -24.42 -43.83 -18.15
C THR A 132 -23.97 -44.08 -19.62
N LEU A 133 -22.78 -43.53 -19.95
CA LEU A 133 -21.48 -44.22 -20.23
C LEU A 133 -21.28 -45.22 -21.42
N ALA A 134 -20.20 -44.96 -22.19
CA ALA A 134 -19.04 -45.87 -22.47
C ALA A 134 -18.72 -46.36 -23.93
N THR A 135 -17.44 -46.12 -24.36
CA THR A 135 -16.54 -47.03 -25.15
C THR A 135 -16.89 -47.49 -26.59
N SER A 136 -15.97 -47.90 -27.50
CA SER A 136 -14.51 -47.73 -27.71
C SER A 136 -14.07 -48.38 -29.07
N THR A 137 -12.81 -48.16 -29.51
CA THR A 137 -12.03 -48.90 -30.56
C THR A 137 -12.41 -48.76 -32.06
N ARG A 138 -11.59 -49.16 -33.06
CA ARG A 138 -10.12 -48.94 -33.37
C ARG A 138 -9.80 -49.49 -34.79
N ALA A 139 -8.77 -48.95 -35.49
CA ALA A 139 -7.96 -49.58 -36.57
C ALA A 139 -8.60 -49.80 -37.99
N SER A 140 -7.88 -49.93 -39.14
CA SER A 140 -6.51 -49.48 -39.56
C SER A 140 -6.17 -49.82 -41.05
N THR A 141 -5.13 -49.17 -41.64
CA THR A 141 -4.29 -49.59 -42.84
C THR A 141 -4.82 -49.34 -44.30
N PRO A 142 -4.06 -49.54 -45.42
CA PRO A 142 -3.01 -48.59 -45.89
C PRO A 142 -2.76 -48.38 -47.44
N LEU A 143 -2.23 -47.20 -47.84
CA LEU A 143 -1.28 -46.95 -48.99
C LEU A 143 -1.68 -47.34 -50.46
N PRO A 144 -0.91 -47.06 -51.57
CA PRO A 144 0.41 -46.40 -51.74
C PRO A 144 0.61 -45.32 -52.87
N LYS A 145 1.59 -44.41 -52.62
CA LYS A 145 2.64 -43.81 -53.52
C LYS A 145 2.37 -43.33 -54.98
N THR A 146 2.89 -42.13 -55.29
CA THR A 146 4.03 -41.91 -56.23
C THR A 146 4.66 -40.50 -56.04
N HIS A 147 5.81 -40.20 -56.69
CA HIS A 147 6.68 -39.04 -56.39
C HIS A 147 6.89 -38.07 -57.58
N THR A 148 7.16 -36.79 -57.26
CA THR A 148 8.21 -35.98 -57.90
C THR A 148 8.87 -35.07 -56.84
N GLN A 149 10.10 -34.60 -57.06
CA GLN A 149 10.89 -33.78 -56.10
C GLN A 149 11.07 -32.33 -56.58
N SER A 150 11.25 -31.41 -55.62
CA SER A 150 12.12 -30.23 -55.75
C SER A 150 12.68 -29.85 -54.36
N THR A 151 13.72 -29.03 -54.29
CA THR A 151 14.61 -28.93 -53.12
C THR A 151 14.79 -27.53 -52.55
N THR A 152 14.60 -27.39 -51.24
CA THR A 152 15.27 -26.41 -50.36
C THR A 152 15.39 -27.02 -48.97
N ALA A 153 16.42 -26.62 -48.21
CA ALA A 153 16.69 -27.18 -46.88
C ALA A 153 15.97 -26.41 -45.77
N SER A 154 15.64 -27.11 -44.69
CA SER A 154 15.19 -26.53 -43.42
C SER A 154 15.96 -27.17 -42.26
N PRO A 155 16.26 -26.45 -41.17
CA PRO A 155 16.84 -27.05 -39.97
C PRO A 155 15.91 -28.13 -39.40
N SER A 156 16.46 -29.15 -38.76
CA SER A 156 15.68 -30.24 -38.20
C SER A 156 14.83 -29.78 -37.01
N THR A 157 13.51 -29.70 -37.19
CA THR A 157 12.57 -29.52 -36.08
C THR A 157 12.69 -30.69 -35.11
N GLN A 158 13.32 -30.48 -33.96
CA GLN A 158 13.21 -31.44 -32.87
C GLN A 158 11.74 -31.43 -32.42
N SER A 159 11.09 -32.59 -32.45
CA SER A 159 9.76 -32.72 -31.86
C SER A 159 9.87 -32.48 -30.35
N PRO A 160 8.92 -31.77 -29.71
CA PRO A 160 8.96 -31.58 -28.28
C PRO A 160 8.96 -32.95 -27.59
N MET A 161 9.94 -33.19 -26.71
CA MET A 161 9.85 -34.33 -25.82
C MET A 161 8.58 -34.21 -24.99
N PRO A 162 7.81 -35.29 -24.76
CA PRO A 162 6.73 -35.25 -23.80
C PRO A 162 7.33 -34.89 -22.44
N GLN A 163 6.85 -33.80 -21.83
CA GLN A 163 7.16 -33.52 -20.44
C GLN A 163 6.81 -34.77 -19.62
N LYS A 164 7.74 -35.23 -18.77
CA LYS A 164 7.37 -36.16 -17.71
C LYS A 164 6.29 -35.46 -16.90
N GLY A 165 5.14 -36.09 -16.71
CA GLY A 165 4.09 -35.53 -15.87
C GLY A 165 4.65 -35.25 -14.48
N HIS A 166 4.75 -33.97 -14.11
CA HIS A 166 5.06 -33.60 -12.74
C HIS A 166 3.91 -34.09 -11.87
N LEU A 167 4.22 -34.97 -10.90
CA LEU A 167 3.27 -35.36 -9.88
C LEU A 167 3.09 -34.16 -8.96
N HIS A 168 1.86 -33.69 -8.79
CA HIS A 168 1.54 -32.59 -7.88
C HIS A 168 2.08 -32.89 -6.47
N ALA A 169 2.82 -31.95 -5.90
CA ALA A 169 3.34 -32.07 -4.55
C ALA A 169 2.25 -31.71 -3.54
N THR A 170 2.09 -32.54 -2.50
CA THR A 170 1.25 -32.22 -1.33
C THR A 170 2.13 -32.29 -0.09
N LYS A 171 2.27 -31.18 0.65
CA LYS A 171 3.30 -31.07 1.68
C LYS A 171 2.93 -30.15 2.85
N THR A 172 2.56 -30.77 3.96
CA THR A 172 2.28 -30.11 5.24
C THR A 172 3.53 -30.10 6.13
N CYS A 173 4.04 -28.92 6.47
CA CYS A 173 5.17 -28.77 7.39
C CYS A 173 4.70 -28.25 8.75
N ALA A 174 4.41 -29.19 9.66
CA ALA A 174 4.04 -28.88 11.04
C ALA A 174 5.13 -28.07 11.76
N SER A 175 4.72 -27.17 12.66
CA SER A 175 5.66 -26.46 13.54
C SER A 175 6.39 -27.43 14.47
N PRO A 176 7.65 -27.15 14.86
CA PRO A 176 8.40 -27.98 15.79
C PRO A 176 7.64 -28.25 17.09
N THR A 177 7.33 -29.52 17.36
CA THR A 177 6.69 -29.94 18.62
C THR A 177 7.75 -30.06 19.72
N GLY A 178 8.24 -28.91 20.18
CA GLY A 178 9.35 -28.78 21.11
C GLY A 178 9.01 -27.94 22.34
N ARG A 179 9.96 -27.89 23.28
CA ARG A 179 9.96 -26.95 24.40
C ARG A 179 10.46 -25.60 23.88
N SER A 180 9.73 -24.51 24.11
CA SER A 180 10.11 -23.17 23.62
C SER A 180 11.59 -22.87 23.92
N PRO A 181 12.36 -22.38 22.93
CA PRO A 181 13.81 -22.24 23.04
C PRO A 181 14.21 -21.19 24.09
N GLU A 182 15.39 -21.35 24.68
CA GLU A 182 15.95 -20.41 25.67
C GLU A 182 16.42 -19.09 25.04
N THR A 183 16.68 -19.10 23.73
CA THR A 183 17.19 -17.97 22.92
C THR A 183 16.45 -17.91 21.59
N TYR A 184 16.15 -16.70 21.11
CA TYR A 184 15.49 -16.51 19.82
C TYR A 184 16.46 -16.81 18.67
N TRP A 185 15.98 -17.51 17.64
CA TRP A 185 16.82 -18.07 16.57
C TRP A 185 17.67 -17.04 15.82
N LEU A 186 17.19 -15.79 15.72
CA LEU A 186 17.87 -14.71 15.01
C LEU A 186 19.21 -14.38 15.69
N ASP A 187 19.20 -14.22 17.02
CA ASP A 187 20.39 -13.91 17.84
C ASP A 187 21.46 -15.03 17.82
N GLN A 188 21.09 -16.21 17.28
CA GLN A 188 21.97 -17.36 17.12
C GLN A 188 22.54 -17.51 15.70
N GLN A 189 22.21 -16.62 14.76
CA GLN A 189 22.77 -16.65 13.40
C GLN A 189 24.18 -16.04 13.36
N ASP A 190 24.99 -16.46 12.39
CA ASP A 190 26.27 -15.82 12.12
C ASP A 190 26.06 -14.48 11.41
N HIS A 191 26.09 -13.39 12.18
CA HIS A 191 26.01 -12.01 11.67
C HIS A 191 27.37 -11.36 11.43
N ASN A 192 28.49 -12.05 11.69
CA ASN A 192 29.82 -11.43 11.78
C ASN A 192 30.91 -12.11 10.93
N GLN A 193 30.65 -13.28 10.34
CA GLN A 193 31.60 -14.02 9.51
C GLN A 193 30.98 -14.35 8.14
N GLN A 194 31.00 -15.61 7.69
CA GLN A 194 30.53 -16.00 6.36
C GLN A 194 29.01 -15.85 6.20
N GLY A 195 28.25 -16.00 7.28
CA GLY A 195 26.80 -15.87 7.30
C GLY A 195 26.27 -14.43 7.28
N ALA A 196 27.14 -13.43 7.40
CA ALA A 196 26.74 -12.05 7.66
C ALA A 196 25.93 -11.42 6.52
N GLY A 197 25.05 -10.48 6.87
CA GLY A 197 24.49 -9.51 5.94
C GLY A 197 25.58 -8.67 5.28
N PHE A 198 25.40 -8.30 4.01
CA PHE A 198 26.36 -7.51 3.24
C PHE A 198 25.63 -6.50 2.38
N ALA A 199 26.00 -5.22 2.47
CA ALA A 199 25.41 -4.13 1.69
C ALA A 199 26.35 -3.73 0.52
N PRO A 200 26.23 -4.35 -0.68
CA PRO A 200 27.17 -4.12 -1.79
C PRO A 200 27.21 -2.68 -2.35
N TYR A 201 26.26 -1.82 -1.98
CA TYR A 201 26.13 -0.43 -2.45
C TYR A 201 26.36 0.63 -1.35
N ALA A 202 26.74 0.20 -0.15
CA ALA A 202 27.21 1.07 0.92
C ALA A 202 28.65 1.58 0.64
N LYS A 203 29.03 2.73 1.22
CA LYS A 203 30.40 3.29 1.12
C LYS A 203 31.51 2.37 1.68
N SER A 204 31.18 1.40 2.53
CA SER A 204 32.12 0.55 3.24
C SER A 204 31.62 -0.90 3.30
N SER A 205 32.52 -1.86 3.08
CA SER A 205 32.24 -3.28 3.32
C SER A 205 32.18 -3.66 4.81
N LEU A 206 32.42 -2.70 5.71
CA LEU A 206 32.27 -2.84 7.16
C LEU A 206 30.90 -2.34 7.68
N TYR A 207 29.99 -1.96 6.78
CA TYR A 207 28.67 -1.45 7.15
C TYR A 207 27.84 -2.53 7.90
N PRO A 208 27.45 -2.31 9.16
CA PRO A 208 26.71 -3.31 9.93
C PRO A 208 25.23 -3.29 9.51
N VAL A 209 24.77 -4.33 8.83
CA VAL A 209 23.33 -4.47 8.50
C VAL A 209 22.56 -4.96 9.72
N TYR A 210 22.95 -6.11 10.29
CA TYR A 210 22.46 -6.56 11.58
C TYR A 210 23.17 -5.87 12.73
N ARG A 211 22.43 -5.49 13.78
CA ARG A 211 22.94 -4.79 14.95
C ARG A 211 22.23 -5.30 16.20
N ASN A 212 22.91 -6.09 17.03
CA ASN A 212 22.44 -6.31 18.40
C ASN A 212 22.76 -5.05 19.21
N VAL A 213 21.77 -4.42 19.83
CA VAL A 213 21.95 -3.15 20.55
C VAL A 213 22.95 -3.24 21.71
N MET A 214 23.23 -4.44 22.22
CA MET A 214 24.23 -4.65 23.28
C MET A 214 25.66 -4.33 22.82
N ASP A 215 25.97 -4.50 21.53
CA ASP A 215 27.29 -4.18 20.97
C ASP A 215 27.54 -2.66 21.00
N TYR A 216 26.48 -1.86 20.93
CA TYR A 216 26.48 -0.40 21.14
C TYR A 216 26.48 -0.02 22.63
N SER A 217 26.86 -0.94 23.52
CA SER A 217 26.93 -0.79 24.98
C SER A 217 25.61 -0.38 25.65
N VAL A 218 24.46 -0.63 25.00
CA VAL A 218 23.14 -0.43 25.59
C VAL A 218 22.96 -1.41 26.76
N VAL A 219 22.24 -1.00 27.81
CA VAL A 219 21.77 -1.91 28.87
C VAL A 219 20.25 -1.94 28.90
N ASN A 220 19.68 -3.11 29.18
CA ASN A 220 18.23 -3.36 29.19
C ASN A 220 17.71 -3.79 30.58
N ASP A 221 18.35 -3.33 31.64
CA ASP A 221 17.97 -3.56 33.04
C ASP A 221 16.94 -2.52 33.58
N GLY A 222 16.49 -1.60 32.72
CA GLY A 222 15.63 -0.48 33.08
C GLY A 222 16.35 0.73 33.66
N SER A 223 17.69 0.72 33.76
CA SER A 223 18.48 1.82 34.31
C SER A 223 18.98 2.82 33.26
N GLY A 224 19.32 4.03 33.73
CA GLY A 224 20.02 5.04 32.94
C GLY A 224 19.24 5.60 31.73
N ASN A 225 19.98 6.23 30.82
CA ASN A 225 19.47 6.78 29.57
C ASN A 225 20.09 6.03 28.39
N GLN A 226 19.30 5.21 27.71
CA GLN A 226 19.77 4.40 26.58
C GLN A 226 19.61 5.11 25.23
N THR A 227 18.90 6.24 25.18
CA THR A 227 18.56 6.93 23.93
C THR A 227 19.77 7.22 23.03
N PRO A 228 20.90 7.80 23.52
CA PRO A 228 22.04 8.11 22.66
C PRO A 228 22.67 6.86 22.01
N LYS A 229 22.71 5.75 22.73
CA LYS A 229 23.29 4.49 22.28
C LYS A 229 22.38 3.72 21.32
N LEU A 230 21.07 3.74 21.58
CA LEU A 230 20.07 3.20 20.65
C LEU A 230 19.99 4.04 19.36
N GLN A 231 20.10 5.37 19.46
CA GLN A 231 20.20 6.24 18.29
C GLN A 231 21.47 5.95 17.49
N GLN A 232 22.62 5.74 18.15
CA GLN A 232 23.86 5.28 17.50
C GLN A 232 23.63 3.94 16.76
N ALA A 233 22.98 2.96 17.39
CA ALA A 233 22.65 1.68 16.74
C ALA A 233 21.71 1.83 15.54
N ILE A 234 20.80 2.82 15.52
CA ILE A 234 19.94 3.10 14.35
C ILE A 234 20.73 3.80 13.23
N ASP A 235 21.62 4.72 13.59
CA ASP A 235 22.23 5.66 12.64
C ASP A 235 23.58 5.23 12.06
N ASP A 236 24.25 4.22 12.64
CA ASP A 236 25.61 3.80 12.27
C ASP A 236 25.79 3.54 10.76
N ASP A 237 26.91 4.02 10.23
CA ASP A 237 27.37 3.85 8.84
C ASP A 237 28.59 2.91 8.70
N GLY A 238 29.06 2.31 9.80
CA GLY A 238 30.25 1.45 9.83
C GLY A 238 31.58 2.20 9.68
N LEU A 239 31.56 3.54 9.72
CA LEU A 239 32.71 4.43 9.62
C LEU A 239 32.78 5.42 10.81
N GLY A 240 31.84 5.35 11.75
CA GLY A 240 31.72 6.27 12.89
C GLY A 240 31.00 7.58 12.57
N GLY A 241 30.28 7.64 11.45
CA GLY A 241 29.45 8.76 11.03
C GLY A 241 27.95 8.48 11.22
N SER A 242 27.16 8.73 10.18
CA SER A 242 25.72 8.49 10.18
C SER A 242 25.17 8.26 8.77
N ARG A 243 24.24 7.31 8.63
CA ARG A 243 23.54 7.00 7.38
C ARG A 243 22.34 7.91 7.06
N LYS A 244 22.00 8.88 7.92
CA LYS A 244 20.89 9.82 7.69
C LYS A 244 21.05 10.59 6.38
N GLY A 245 19.99 10.62 5.58
CA GLY A 245 19.98 11.26 4.26
C GLY A 245 21.00 10.68 3.25
N GLN A 246 21.44 9.42 3.41
CA GLN A 246 22.41 8.77 2.50
C GLN A 246 21.76 7.83 1.45
N GLY A 247 20.44 7.93 1.26
CA GLY A 247 19.65 7.06 0.39
C GLY A 247 18.95 5.92 1.15
N VAL A 248 17.84 5.42 0.60
CA VAL A 248 16.94 4.47 1.28
C VAL A 248 17.49 3.04 1.25
N THR A 249 18.00 2.58 0.11
CA THR A 249 18.29 1.15 -0.12
C THR A 249 19.78 0.80 -0.09
N ARG A 250 20.66 1.81 -0.07
CA ARG A 250 22.10 1.64 0.16
C ARG A 250 22.45 1.21 1.59
N TYR A 251 21.68 1.64 2.58
CA TYR A 251 22.01 1.52 4.02
C TYR A 251 20.84 0.94 4.84
N PRO A 252 20.43 -0.32 4.61
CA PRO A 252 19.39 -0.99 5.41
C PRO A 252 19.91 -1.32 6.81
N ALA A 253 19.03 -1.38 7.82
CA ALA A 253 19.42 -1.60 9.21
C ALA A 253 18.43 -2.51 9.94
N GLN A 254 18.88 -3.69 10.38
CA GLN A 254 18.12 -4.57 11.26
C GLN A 254 18.64 -4.46 12.69
N VAL A 255 17.96 -3.63 13.49
CA VAL A 255 18.32 -3.33 14.87
C VAL A 255 17.56 -4.28 15.80
N TYR A 256 18.27 -5.24 16.37
CA TYR A 256 17.71 -6.29 17.22
C TYR A 256 17.82 -5.93 18.71
N LEU A 257 16.71 -6.08 19.43
CA LEU A 257 16.58 -5.77 20.86
C LEU A 257 16.32 -7.07 21.66
N PRO A 258 17.33 -7.60 22.37
CA PRO A 258 17.14 -8.64 23.38
C PRO A 258 16.13 -8.24 24.48
N GLY A 259 15.40 -9.23 25.00
CA GLY A 259 14.34 -8.99 25.98
C GLY A 259 14.81 -8.33 27.28
N GLY A 260 14.20 -7.20 27.62
CA GLY A 260 14.52 -6.37 28.80
C GLY A 260 13.81 -5.01 28.74
N VAL A 261 14.24 -4.05 29.57
CA VAL A 261 13.67 -2.69 29.65
C VAL A 261 14.71 -1.65 29.24
N TYR A 262 14.41 -0.92 28.17
CA TYR A 262 15.24 0.13 27.59
C TYR A 262 14.67 1.49 27.99
N GLN A 263 15.24 2.11 29.03
CA GLN A 263 14.79 3.43 29.48
C GLN A 263 15.35 4.55 28.59
N LEU A 264 14.46 5.36 28.04
CA LEU A 264 14.75 6.56 27.26
C LEU A 264 14.48 7.81 28.09
N GLU A 265 15.24 8.88 27.88
CA GLU A 265 14.95 10.22 28.45
C GLU A 265 14.72 11.28 27.35
N SER A 266 14.84 10.92 26.08
CA SER A 266 14.49 11.77 24.94
C SER A 266 13.97 10.91 23.77
N THR A 267 13.35 11.55 22.77
CA THR A 267 12.82 10.86 21.58
C THR A 267 13.89 10.01 20.88
N LEU A 268 13.57 8.75 20.62
CA LEU A 268 14.32 7.88 19.72
C LEU A 268 13.80 8.09 18.29
N ASN A 269 14.68 8.44 17.35
CA ASN A 269 14.29 8.75 15.97
C ASN A 269 14.70 7.58 15.07
N LEU A 270 13.75 7.02 14.34
CA LEU A 270 14.04 6.09 13.26
C LEU A 270 14.64 6.85 12.07
N THR A 271 15.35 6.10 11.24
CA THR A 271 15.96 6.55 9.98
C THR A 271 15.43 5.60 8.90
N VAL A 272 15.14 6.06 7.68
CA VAL A 272 14.57 5.17 6.63
C VAL A 272 15.41 3.91 6.40
N GLY A 273 14.78 2.81 5.99
CA GLY A 273 15.44 1.51 5.85
C GLY A 273 15.71 0.79 7.18
N THR A 274 15.01 1.12 8.27
CA THR A 274 15.14 0.45 9.58
C THR A 274 14.09 -0.63 9.79
N ILE A 275 14.51 -1.83 10.16
CA ILE A 275 13.68 -2.81 10.88
C ILE A 275 14.12 -2.85 12.36
N ILE A 276 13.23 -2.46 13.28
CA ILE A 276 13.37 -2.74 14.71
C ILE A 276 12.79 -4.13 14.98
N VAL A 277 13.61 -5.06 15.46
CA VAL A 277 13.19 -6.43 15.78
C VAL A 277 13.36 -6.71 17.28
N GLY A 278 12.27 -6.72 18.03
CA GLY A 278 12.28 -7.24 19.39
C GLY A 278 12.38 -8.77 19.44
N ASN A 279 13.02 -9.30 20.49
CA ASN A 279 12.98 -10.73 20.81
C ASN A 279 11.54 -11.15 21.18
N PRO A 280 10.86 -12.00 20.38
CA PRO A 280 9.46 -12.35 20.62
C PRO A 280 9.23 -13.27 21.84
N LEU A 281 10.25 -14.00 22.30
CA LEU A 281 10.16 -14.86 23.50
C LEU A 281 10.05 -14.03 24.80
N ASN A 282 10.62 -12.83 24.79
CA ASN A 282 10.54 -11.86 25.87
C ASN A 282 10.51 -10.43 25.27
N PRO A 283 9.34 -9.95 24.79
CA PRO A 283 9.23 -8.70 24.05
C PRO A 283 9.84 -7.50 24.79
N PRO A 284 10.88 -6.83 24.25
CA PRO A 284 11.56 -5.73 24.92
C PRO A 284 10.66 -4.52 25.11
N ILE A 285 10.84 -3.85 26.25
CA ILE A 285 10.06 -2.67 26.65
C ILE A 285 10.90 -1.41 26.40
N ILE A 286 10.57 -0.65 25.36
CA ILE A 286 11.08 0.71 25.13
C ILE A 286 10.25 1.65 26.00
N LYS A 287 10.84 2.20 27.07
CA LYS A 287 10.11 2.89 28.13
C LYS A 287 10.56 4.34 28.30
N ALA A 288 9.61 5.27 28.39
CA ALA A 288 9.89 6.62 28.86
C ALA A 288 10.28 6.59 30.34
N GLY A 289 11.47 7.11 30.69
CA GLY A 289 11.84 7.37 32.08
C GLY A 289 11.08 8.57 32.65
N PRO A 290 10.93 8.71 33.98
CA PRO A 290 10.14 9.79 34.58
C PRO A 290 10.58 11.22 34.17
N GLY A 291 11.87 11.40 33.86
CA GLY A 291 12.44 12.68 33.39
C GLY A 291 12.35 12.95 31.88
N PHE A 292 11.61 12.14 31.11
CA PHE A 292 11.60 12.14 29.64
C PHE A 292 11.29 13.52 29.02
N ARG A 293 12.06 13.91 28.00
CA ARG A 293 11.98 15.21 27.31
C ARG A 293 11.71 15.01 25.82
N GLY A 294 10.55 15.48 25.38
CA GLY A 294 10.05 15.31 24.02
C GLY A 294 8.56 14.98 24.00
N ASP A 295 7.96 15.14 22.83
CA ASP A 295 6.52 14.96 22.61
C ASP A 295 6.22 13.56 22.05
N TYR A 296 7.23 12.85 21.57
CA TYR A 296 7.16 11.51 20.99
C TYR A 296 8.17 10.59 21.68
N LEU A 297 7.79 9.40 22.15
CA LEU A 297 8.76 8.43 22.69
C LEU A 297 9.60 7.82 21.56
N ILE A 298 8.94 7.42 20.47
CA ILE A 298 9.57 7.03 19.20
C ILE A 298 9.02 7.93 18.08
N MET A 299 9.92 8.49 17.26
CA MET A 299 9.61 9.17 16.00
C MET A 299 9.88 8.21 14.84
N GLY A 300 8.83 7.77 14.14
CA GLY A 300 8.95 6.84 13.00
C GLY A 300 9.29 7.52 11.66
N TYR A 301 8.85 8.77 11.49
CA TYR A 301 9.15 9.60 10.31
C TYR A 301 10.58 10.15 10.33
N ASP A 302 11.34 9.92 9.26
CA ASP A 302 12.67 10.52 9.06
C ASP A 302 12.61 11.73 8.11
N SER A 303 12.61 12.93 8.69
CA SER A 303 12.60 14.19 7.93
C SER A 303 13.85 14.45 7.08
N HIS A 304 14.89 13.62 7.17
CA HIS A 304 16.05 13.69 6.26
C HIS A 304 15.76 13.03 4.90
N ASN A 305 14.67 12.26 4.77
CA ASN A 305 14.28 11.58 3.53
C ASN A 305 13.18 12.31 2.71
N GLY A 306 12.98 13.60 2.97
CA GLY A 306 11.94 14.41 2.32
C GLY A 306 10.64 14.44 3.11
N ASN A 307 9.51 14.31 2.41
CA ASN A 307 8.16 14.38 3.00
C ASN A 307 7.77 13.04 3.66
N PRO A 308 6.74 13.00 4.54
CA PRO A 308 6.18 11.75 5.07
C PRO A 308 5.81 10.73 3.99
N GLU A 309 5.35 11.20 2.84
CA GLU A 309 4.97 10.41 1.66
C GLU A 309 6.18 9.74 0.96
N THR A 310 7.42 10.15 1.23
CA THR A 310 8.65 9.48 0.75
C THR A 310 9.38 8.71 1.84
N SER A 311 8.82 8.60 3.05
CA SER A 311 9.44 7.90 4.20
C SER A 311 9.15 6.39 4.15
N PHE A 312 9.74 5.70 3.17
CA PHE A 312 9.55 4.28 2.89
C PHE A 312 10.31 3.33 3.84
N ALA A 313 10.02 2.03 3.72
CA ALA A 313 10.80 0.92 4.26
C ALA A 313 11.21 1.11 5.73
N THR A 314 10.24 1.35 6.61
CA THR A 314 10.47 1.48 8.07
C THR A 314 9.51 0.59 8.85
N LEU A 315 10.03 -0.30 9.70
CA LEU A 315 9.27 -1.45 10.21
C LEU A 315 9.61 -1.74 11.68
N VAL A 316 8.59 -1.94 12.53
CA VAL A 316 8.79 -2.19 13.97
C VAL A 316 8.02 -3.43 14.40
N LYS A 317 8.72 -4.39 15.03
CA LYS A 317 8.18 -5.71 15.36
C LYS A 317 8.47 -6.17 16.78
N ASN A 318 7.52 -6.89 17.38
CA ASN A 318 7.69 -7.62 18.65
C ASN A 318 8.14 -6.74 19.85
N VAL A 319 7.81 -5.44 19.86
CA VAL A 319 8.20 -4.51 20.94
C VAL A 319 7.02 -4.06 21.79
N ILE A 320 7.32 -3.64 23.02
CA ILE A 320 6.38 -2.95 23.90
C ILE A 320 6.87 -1.49 24.04
N VAL A 321 6.04 -0.53 23.65
CA VAL A 321 6.30 0.91 23.81
C VAL A 321 5.51 1.42 25.00
N ASP A 322 6.20 1.97 26.00
CA ASP A 322 5.64 2.18 27.34
C ASP A 322 5.87 3.62 27.85
N THR A 323 4.77 4.35 28.03
CA THR A 323 4.75 5.74 28.56
C THR A 323 4.20 5.82 29.99
N THR A 324 3.91 4.70 30.65
CA THR A 324 3.20 4.64 31.95
C THR A 324 3.94 5.25 33.15
N ALA A 325 5.17 5.72 32.97
CA ALA A 325 5.95 6.43 33.99
C ALA A 325 5.90 7.97 33.85
N LEU A 326 5.04 8.48 32.96
CA LEU A 326 4.75 9.90 32.79
C LEU A 326 3.34 10.21 33.32
N GLU A 327 3.12 11.43 33.78
CA GLU A 327 1.85 11.86 34.38
C GLU A 327 0.66 11.73 33.40
N PRO A 328 -0.52 11.23 33.81
CA PRO A 328 -1.62 10.92 32.89
C PRO A 328 -2.13 12.10 32.06
N ASP A 329 -1.92 13.34 32.51
CA ASP A 329 -2.32 14.56 31.81
C ASP A 329 -1.27 15.14 30.86
N ARG A 330 -0.05 14.58 30.85
CA ARG A 330 0.98 14.98 29.90
C ARG A 330 0.55 14.68 28.47
N HIS A 331 0.63 15.70 27.61
CA HIS A 331 0.59 15.50 26.17
C HIS A 331 1.88 14.83 25.70
N VAL A 332 1.76 13.59 25.22
CA VAL A 332 2.86 12.78 24.70
C VAL A 332 2.30 11.66 23.81
N THR A 333 2.99 11.35 22.73
CA THR A 333 2.67 10.26 21.81
C THR A 333 3.67 9.12 22.00
N ALA A 334 3.22 7.87 22.13
CA ALA A 334 4.14 6.74 22.29
C ALA A 334 4.89 6.42 20.98
N LEU A 335 4.20 6.46 19.83
CA LEU A 335 4.78 6.28 18.51
C LEU A 335 4.23 7.31 17.51
N GLN A 336 5.09 8.16 16.94
CA GLN A 336 4.74 8.88 15.71
C GLN A 336 4.98 7.94 14.52
N TRP A 337 4.06 7.92 13.55
CA TRP A 337 4.13 7.00 12.41
C TRP A 337 3.82 7.67 11.06
N GLY A 338 4.37 8.86 10.81
CA GLY A 338 4.19 9.58 9.53
C GLY A 338 5.03 8.99 8.40
N VAL A 339 4.69 7.77 7.95
CA VAL A 339 5.48 7.00 6.99
C VAL A 339 4.68 6.56 5.76
N ALA A 340 5.41 6.06 4.77
CA ALA A 340 4.92 5.69 3.45
C ALA A 340 4.97 4.17 3.20
N GLN A 341 4.73 3.76 1.96
CA GLN A 341 4.65 2.38 1.49
C GLN A 341 5.93 1.57 1.84
N GLY A 342 5.80 0.23 1.91
CA GLY A 342 6.87 -0.67 2.35
C GLY A 342 7.20 -0.61 3.85
N SER A 343 6.59 0.33 4.59
CA SER A 343 6.67 0.44 6.06
C SER A 343 5.56 -0.35 6.75
N GLY A 344 5.69 -0.65 8.04
CA GLY A 344 4.64 -1.35 8.78
C GLY A 344 4.90 -1.53 10.28
N LEU A 345 3.89 -2.05 10.97
CA LEU A 345 3.95 -2.47 12.38
C LEU A 345 3.43 -3.91 12.48
N THR A 346 4.02 -4.74 13.34
CA THR A 346 3.54 -6.13 13.56
C THR A 346 3.87 -6.63 14.98
N ASN A 347 2.87 -7.15 15.71
CA ASN A 347 3.01 -7.59 17.11
C ASN A 347 3.62 -6.49 18.00
N VAL A 348 3.04 -5.28 17.94
CA VAL A 348 3.47 -4.12 18.73
C VAL A 348 2.47 -3.88 19.86
N LYS A 349 2.97 -3.57 21.07
CA LYS A 349 2.11 -3.26 22.22
C LYS A 349 2.38 -1.86 22.75
N ILE A 350 1.35 -1.05 22.92
CA ILE A 350 1.44 0.32 23.43
C ILE A 350 0.84 0.38 24.83
N ARG A 351 1.58 0.93 25.81
CA ARG A 351 1.15 1.07 27.20
C ARG A 351 1.13 2.53 27.63
N MET A 352 -0.03 2.98 28.10
CA MET A 352 -0.30 4.34 28.59
C MET A 352 -1.08 4.28 29.92
N PRO A 353 -1.11 5.36 30.73
CA PRO A 353 -2.00 5.44 31.89
C PRO A 353 -3.47 5.29 31.46
N LYS A 354 -4.26 4.49 32.21
CA LYS A 354 -5.67 4.18 31.84
C LYS A 354 -6.66 5.32 32.08
N ASP A 355 -6.27 6.26 32.92
CA ASP A 355 -6.99 7.49 33.28
C ASP A 355 -6.58 8.71 32.44
N SER A 356 -5.63 8.55 31.52
CA SER A 356 -4.97 9.63 30.79
C SER A 356 -5.93 10.60 30.08
N THR A 357 -5.59 11.89 30.16
CA THR A 357 -6.18 12.99 29.37
C THR A 357 -5.26 13.47 28.25
N GLY A 358 -3.94 13.20 28.31
CA GLY A 358 -2.96 13.74 27.35
C GLY A 358 -2.27 12.73 26.42
N HIS A 359 -2.17 11.45 26.78
CA HIS A 359 -1.37 10.48 26.01
C HIS A 359 -2.09 10.00 24.73
N THR A 360 -1.34 9.92 23.63
CA THR A 360 -1.74 9.26 22.38
C THR A 360 -0.88 8.01 22.14
N GLY A 361 -1.49 6.90 21.71
CA GLY A 361 -0.75 5.66 21.45
C GLY A 361 0.08 5.75 20.18
N ILE A 362 -0.60 5.87 19.03
CA ILE A 362 0.05 6.10 17.73
C ILE A 362 -0.54 7.36 17.10
N ASP A 363 0.31 8.30 16.67
CA ASP A 363 -0.08 9.44 15.85
C ASP A 363 0.48 9.24 14.42
N ILE A 364 -0.35 8.67 13.56
CA ILE A 364 -0.03 8.36 12.16
C ILE A 364 -0.41 9.57 11.29
N ASN A 365 0.49 10.56 11.35
CA ASN A 365 0.27 11.92 10.85
C ASN A 365 0.95 12.13 9.48
N ALA A 366 0.13 12.38 8.44
CA ALA A 366 0.54 12.40 7.02
C ALA A 366 1.20 11.09 6.54
N GLY A 367 1.66 11.05 5.29
CA GLY A 367 2.24 9.87 4.64
C GLY A 367 1.21 8.98 3.94
N SER A 368 1.70 7.83 3.44
CA SER A 368 0.95 6.86 2.61
C SER A 368 1.22 5.41 3.08
N THR A 369 0.75 5.05 4.27
CA THR A 369 1.03 3.75 4.92
C THR A 369 0.01 2.69 4.51
N ILE A 370 0.41 1.71 3.70
CA ILE A 370 -0.48 0.62 3.23
C ILE A 370 -1.18 -0.10 4.41
N ALA A 371 -0.43 -0.52 5.44
CA ALA A 371 -1.00 -1.24 6.57
C ALA A 371 -0.29 -1.00 7.92
N VAL A 372 -1.08 -1.11 9.00
CA VAL A 372 -0.65 -1.20 10.40
C VAL A 372 -1.32 -2.43 10.99
N THR A 373 -0.55 -3.42 11.45
CA THR A 373 -1.11 -4.75 11.76
C THR A 373 -0.72 -5.30 13.13
N ASP A 374 -1.60 -6.08 13.73
CA ASP A 374 -1.39 -6.84 14.98
C ASP A 374 -0.88 -5.96 16.15
N VAL A 375 -1.65 -4.93 16.52
CA VAL A 375 -1.29 -3.96 17.58
C VAL A 375 -2.25 -4.05 18.77
N HIS A 376 -1.73 -4.08 20.00
CA HIS A 376 -2.52 -4.00 21.24
C HIS A 376 -2.18 -2.73 22.02
N ILE A 377 -3.16 -1.85 22.21
CA ILE A 377 -3.03 -0.56 22.89
C ILE A 377 -3.81 -0.60 24.20
N THR A 378 -3.15 -0.28 25.32
CA THR A 378 -3.77 -0.21 26.65
C THR A 378 -3.68 1.20 27.23
N GLY A 379 -4.83 1.78 27.59
CA GLY A 379 -4.98 3.10 28.19
C GLY A 379 -4.91 4.26 27.18
N GLY A 380 -4.59 5.46 27.66
CA GLY A 380 -4.43 6.66 26.83
C GLY A 380 -5.71 7.46 26.61
N ALA A 381 -5.54 8.73 26.26
CA ALA A 381 -6.63 9.60 25.82
C ALA A 381 -7.08 9.23 24.39
N ILE A 382 -6.12 8.88 23.52
CA ILE A 382 -6.38 8.37 22.16
C ILE A 382 -5.52 7.12 21.93
N GLY A 383 -6.12 6.05 21.41
CA GLY A 383 -5.37 4.85 21.00
C GLY A 383 -4.57 5.09 19.73
N ILE A 384 -5.25 5.31 18.61
CA ILE A 384 -4.65 5.74 17.32
C ILE A 384 -5.29 7.07 16.89
N LYS A 385 -4.47 8.03 16.45
CA LYS A 385 -4.88 9.28 15.80
C LYS A 385 -4.37 9.25 14.36
N ASN A 386 -5.27 9.34 13.36
CA ASN A 386 -4.95 9.19 11.94
C ASN A 386 -5.14 10.48 11.14
N SER A 387 -4.15 10.85 10.33
CA SER A 387 -4.31 11.76 9.18
C SER A 387 -3.59 11.30 7.90
N ASN A 388 -3.04 10.08 7.88
CA ASN A 388 -2.41 9.44 6.73
C ASN A 388 -3.40 9.24 5.56
N GLN A 389 -2.91 9.27 4.31
CA GLN A 389 -3.75 9.28 3.10
C GLN A 389 -4.71 8.09 3.03
N GLN A 390 -4.21 6.87 3.20
CA GLN A 390 -5.02 5.65 3.28
C GLN A 390 -4.29 4.55 4.07
N VAL A 391 -5.02 3.78 4.89
CA VAL A 391 -4.43 2.74 5.76
C VAL A 391 -5.38 1.56 6.01
N ASN A 392 -4.88 0.32 5.96
CA ASN A 392 -5.55 -0.83 6.59
C ASN A 392 -4.99 -1.08 8.00
N PHE A 393 -5.85 -0.90 9.00
CA PHE A 393 -5.61 -1.24 10.40
C PHE A 393 -6.16 -2.65 10.68
N LYS A 394 -5.30 -3.66 10.55
CA LYS A 394 -5.64 -5.09 10.71
C LYS A 394 -5.39 -5.57 12.14
N ASN A 395 -6.40 -6.14 12.79
CA ASN A 395 -6.29 -6.76 14.12
C ASN A 395 -5.71 -5.81 15.18
N ILE A 396 -6.39 -4.68 15.39
CA ILE A 396 -6.03 -3.69 16.41
C ILE A 396 -6.93 -3.88 17.64
N TYR A 397 -6.32 -4.07 18.81
CA TYR A 397 -7.01 -4.19 20.09
C TYR A 397 -6.85 -2.90 20.91
N PHE A 398 -7.94 -2.20 21.18
CA PHE A 398 -8.01 -1.01 22.01
C PHE A 398 -8.58 -1.38 23.39
N GLU A 399 -7.80 -1.20 24.45
CA GLU A 399 -8.17 -1.60 25.82
C GLU A 399 -8.16 -0.38 26.75
N SER A 400 -9.32 0.01 27.29
CA SER A 400 -9.44 1.12 28.23
C SER A 400 -8.97 2.49 27.69
N CYS A 401 -8.90 2.68 26.37
CA CYS A 401 -8.63 3.98 25.75
C CYS A 401 -9.86 4.90 25.90
N ARG A 402 -9.67 6.21 26.16
CA ARG A 402 -10.80 7.15 26.20
C ARG A 402 -11.49 7.25 24.83
N THR A 403 -10.71 7.44 23.77
CA THR A 403 -11.11 7.20 22.38
C THR A 403 -10.20 6.12 21.80
N GLY A 404 -10.75 5.08 21.18
CA GLY A 404 -9.95 4.05 20.50
C GLY A 404 -9.23 4.63 19.28
N PHE A 405 -9.99 5.04 18.28
CA PHE A 405 -9.50 5.59 17.01
C PHE A 405 -10.03 7.01 16.78
N ALA A 406 -9.14 7.99 16.57
CA ALA A 406 -9.49 9.36 16.22
C ALA A 406 -9.14 9.65 14.75
N ALA A 407 -10.18 9.83 13.93
CA ALA A 407 -10.09 10.09 12.50
C ALA A 407 -9.86 11.60 12.22
N ALA A 408 -8.67 12.08 12.56
CA ALA A 408 -8.29 13.48 12.45
C ALA A 408 -8.09 13.95 10.99
N GLY A 409 -7.92 13.03 10.03
CA GLY A 409 -7.71 13.29 8.60
C GLY A 409 -7.62 12.00 7.79
N GLY A 410 -7.21 12.14 6.53
CA GLY A 410 -7.03 11.03 5.58
C GLY A 410 -8.19 10.86 4.62
N TRP A 411 -8.04 10.00 3.62
CA TRP A 411 -9.01 9.86 2.53
C TRP A 411 -9.81 8.56 2.61
N THR A 412 -9.18 7.43 2.96
CA THR A 412 -9.91 6.18 3.24
C THR A 412 -9.23 5.30 4.30
N VAL A 413 -10.01 4.71 5.19
CA VAL A 413 -9.52 3.84 6.28
C VAL A 413 -10.28 2.53 6.33
N LEU A 414 -9.56 1.41 6.38
CA LEU A 414 -10.11 0.10 6.74
C LEU A 414 -9.71 -0.25 8.18
N LEU A 415 -10.69 -0.53 9.03
CA LEU A 415 -10.52 -1.13 10.35
C LEU A 415 -10.96 -2.60 10.27
N GLN A 416 -10.03 -3.50 9.98
CA GLN A 416 -10.29 -4.92 9.80
C GLN A 416 -10.03 -5.69 11.10
N GLN A 417 -11.07 -6.33 11.64
CA GLN A 417 -11.04 -7.05 12.92
C GLN A 417 -10.58 -6.19 14.12
N ALA A 418 -10.95 -4.91 14.14
CA ALA A 418 -10.71 -4.05 15.30
C ALA A 418 -11.54 -4.49 16.51
N THR A 419 -10.94 -4.44 17.70
CA THR A 419 -11.62 -4.75 18.97
C THR A 419 -11.54 -3.56 19.92
N PHE A 420 -12.69 -3.09 20.40
CA PHE A 420 -12.79 -1.99 21.37
C PHE A 420 -13.29 -2.52 22.71
N ASP A 421 -12.40 -2.63 23.70
CA ASP A 421 -12.72 -3.14 25.04
C ASP A 421 -12.63 -2.04 26.11
N LYS A 422 -13.76 -1.74 26.76
CA LYS A 422 -13.89 -0.73 27.84
C LYS A 422 -13.48 0.68 27.40
N CYS A 423 -13.67 1.02 26.12
CA CYS A 423 -13.35 2.34 25.59
C CYS A 423 -14.46 3.36 25.86
N GLY A 424 -14.09 4.64 26.05
CA GLY A 424 -15.08 5.71 26.21
C GLY A 424 -15.86 6.02 24.92
N THR A 425 -15.21 5.82 23.77
CA THR A 425 -15.78 5.80 22.41
C THR A 425 -14.87 4.93 21.55
N GLY A 426 -15.44 4.14 20.63
CA GLY A 426 -14.67 3.31 19.70
C GLY A 426 -13.91 4.16 18.69
N ILE A 427 -14.66 4.83 17.81
CA ILE A 427 -14.19 5.65 16.70
C ILE A 427 -14.76 7.07 16.84
N ASP A 428 -13.93 8.08 16.68
CA ASP A 428 -14.34 9.49 16.62
C ASP A 428 -13.95 10.11 15.26
N MET A 429 -14.97 10.42 14.46
CA MET A 429 -14.95 11.10 13.17
C MET A 429 -15.64 12.48 13.24
N THR A 430 -15.94 13.00 14.44
CA THR A 430 -16.71 14.26 14.60
C THR A 430 -16.00 15.51 14.06
N GLY A 431 -14.68 15.44 13.83
CA GLY A 431 -13.91 16.52 13.20
C GLY A 431 -14.03 16.64 11.68
N ASN A 432 -14.77 15.75 11.01
CA ASN A 432 -15.00 15.71 9.55
C ASN A 432 -13.72 15.66 8.66
N GLY A 433 -12.56 15.29 9.24
CA GLY A 433 -11.28 15.29 8.54
C GLY A 433 -11.05 14.07 7.63
N LEU A 434 -11.58 12.90 8.00
CA LEU A 434 -11.46 11.67 7.22
C LEU A 434 -12.55 11.58 6.15
N GLY A 435 -12.16 11.25 4.92
CA GLY A 435 -13.08 10.99 3.79
C GLY A 435 -14.05 9.82 4.04
N SER A 436 -13.53 8.60 3.96
CA SER A 436 -14.29 7.35 4.09
C SER A 436 -13.69 6.39 5.13
N LEU A 437 -14.54 5.55 5.73
CA LEU A 437 -14.13 4.48 6.66
C LEU A 437 -14.92 3.18 6.39
N VAL A 438 -14.29 2.04 6.60
CA VAL A 438 -15.00 0.75 6.76
C VAL A 438 -14.57 0.11 8.07
N LEU A 439 -15.55 -0.26 8.89
CA LEU A 439 -15.37 -1.08 10.09
C LEU A 439 -15.82 -2.51 9.78
N LEU A 440 -14.87 -3.43 9.65
CA LEU A 440 -15.08 -4.79 9.14
C LEU A 440 -14.75 -5.85 10.20
N ASP A 441 -15.58 -6.88 10.33
CA ASP A 441 -15.33 -8.08 11.17
C ASP A 441 -14.98 -7.77 12.63
N SER A 442 -15.49 -6.65 13.14
CA SER A 442 -15.01 -6.00 14.36
C SER A 442 -15.86 -6.32 15.59
N THR A 443 -15.41 -5.89 16.77
CA THR A 443 -16.09 -6.21 18.04
C THR A 443 -15.98 -5.05 19.02
N SER A 444 -17.09 -4.68 19.67
CA SER A 444 -17.14 -3.62 20.67
C SER A 444 -17.74 -4.16 21.98
N THR A 445 -16.92 -4.23 23.03
CA THR A 445 -17.31 -4.79 24.33
C THR A 445 -17.11 -3.78 25.46
N ASN A 446 -18.12 -3.61 26.31
CA ASN A 446 -18.12 -2.70 27.47
C ASN A 446 -17.77 -1.24 27.12
N THR A 447 -17.93 -0.86 25.85
CA THR A 447 -17.49 0.42 25.27
C THR A 447 -18.67 1.39 25.14
N GLY A 448 -18.39 2.70 25.07
CA GLY A 448 -19.36 3.74 24.71
C GLY A 448 -19.86 3.62 23.26
N PRO A 449 -20.32 4.72 22.63
CA PRO A 449 -20.67 4.70 21.21
C PRO A 449 -19.54 4.15 20.34
N VAL A 450 -19.87 3.29 19.38
CA VAL A 450 -18.87 2.63 18.53
C VAL A 450 -18.33 3.62 17.50
N VAL A 451 -19.19 4.46 16.95
CA VAL A 451 -18.84 5.56 16.03
C VAL A 451 -19.52 6.85 16.52
N ARG A 452 -18.71 7.89 16.74
CA ARG A 452 -19.16 9.29 16.76
C ARG A 452 -18.73 9.94 15.44
N PHE A 453 -19.59 10.67 14.74
CA PHE A 453 -19.28 11.20 13.41
C PHE A 453 -19.91 12.57 13.12
N HIS A 454 -19.49 13.25 12.05
CA HIS A 454 -20.17 14.45 11.54
C HIS A 454 -21.15 14.07 10.42
N ASP A 455 -22.40 14.55 10.50
CA ASP A 455 -23.37 14.37 9.41
C ASP A 455 -23.06 15.30 8.23
N SER A 456 -22.39 14.74 7.21
CA SER A 456 -22.06 15.41 5.96
C SER A 456 -23.12 15.26 4.86
N SER A 457 -24.25 14.59 5.11
CA SER A 457 -25.28 14.31 4.09
C SER A 457 -25.87 15.59 3.47
N HIS A 458 -25.83 16.68 4.24
CA HIS A 458 -26.27 18.01 3.84
C HIS A 458 -25.11 19.01 3.59
N ASP A 459 -23.85 18.57 3.68
CA ASP A 459 -22.70 19.41 3.33
C ASP A 459 -22.73 19.78 1.84
N SER A 460 -22.31 21.01 1.54
CA SER A 460 -22.29 21.61 0.20
C SER A 460 -20.95 21.45 -0.54
N GLY A 461 -19.88 21.08 0.19
CA GLY A 461 -18.53 20.80 -0.32
C GLY A 461 -18.28 19.30 -0.52
N ASN A 462 -17.08 18.84 -0.15
CA ASN A 462 -16.76 17.42 -0.04
C ASN A 462 -17.53 16.80 1.14
N ARG A 463 -18.22 15.69 0.91
CA ARG A 463 -18.94 14.97 1.97
C ARG A 463 -18.02 13.93 2.58
N ASN A 464 -17.27 14.36 3.58
CA ASN A 464 -16.39 13.52 4.39
C ASN A 464 -17.21 12.72 5.42
N SER A 465 -16.56 12.05 6.37
CA SER A 465 -17.22 11.23 7.41
C SER A 465 -18.17 10.14 6.88
N GLN A 466 -17.94 9.63 5.67
CA GLN A 466 -18.71 8.50 5.15
C GLN A 466 -18.19 7.20 5.79
N PHE A 467 -19.09 6.27 6.14
CA PHE A 467 -18.67 5.01 6.73
C PHE A 467 -19.63 3.85 6.45
N LEU A 468 -19.06 2.64 6.49
CA LEU A 468 -19.78 1.38 6.42
C LEU A 468 -19.35 0.50 7.59
N ILE A 469 -20.31 -0.18 8.20
CA ILE A 469 -20.08 -1.18 9.25
C ILE A 469 -20.48 -2.54 8.68
N GLN A 470 -19.58 -3.52 8.72
CA GLN A 470 -19.88 -4.92 8.39
C GLN A 470 -19.41 -5.88 9.48
N ASN A 471 -20.25 -6.84 9.84
CA ASN A 471 -20.00 -7.92 10.81
C ASN A 471 -19.45 -7.37 12.14
N LEU A 472 -20.19 -6.44 12.74
CA LEU A 472 -19.87 -5.88 14.05
C LEU A 472 -20.67 -6.60 15.14
N ASN A 473 -19.95 -7.23 16.08
CA ASN A 473 -20.53 -7.73 17.33
C ASN A 473 -20.43 -6.67 18.43
N HIS A 474 -21.48 -6.53 19.24
CA HIS A 474 -21.60 -5.47 20.24
C HIS A 474 -22.37 -5.96 21.48
N ASP A 475 -21.96 -5.57 22.70
CA ASP A 475 -22.53 -6.10 23.96
C ASP A 475 -23.28 -5.08 24.85
N THR A 476 -23.28 -3.79 24.52
CA THR A 476 -23.82 -2.74 25.41
C THR A 476 -25.20 -2.21 24.99
N SER A 477 -25.80 -1.38 25.86
CA SER A 477 -26.98 -0.57 25.53
C SER A 477 -26.66 0.78 24.88
N ASN A 478 -25.40 1.08 24.56
CA ASN A 478 -25.02 2.32 23.89
C ASN A 478 -25.39 2.27 22.40
N ALA A 479 -25.74 3.43 21.83
CA ALA A 479 -25.97 3.53 20.39
C ALA A 479 -24.67 3.25 19.61
N ILE A 480 -24.76 2.52 18.51
CA ILE A 480 -23.60 2.14 17.70
C ILE A 480 -23.07 3.34 16.92
N ALA A 481 -23.95 4.14 16.30
CA ALA A 481 -23.57 5.35 15.58
C ALA A 481 -24.36 6.57 16.08
N VAL A 482 -23.64 7.64 16.42
CA VAL A 482 -24.18 8.90 16.96
C VAL A 482 -23.50 10.09 16.28
N ASP A 483 -24.27 11.09 15.86
CA ASP A 483 -23.70 12.29 15.22
C ASP A 483 -23.05 13.27 16.22
N SER A 484 -22.49 14.36 15.70
CA SER A 484 -21.84 15.42 16.49
C SER A 484 -22.82 16.25 17.33
N GLN A 485 -24.12 16.19 17.05
CA GLN A 485 -25.20 16.86 17.81
C GLN A 485 -25.80 15.96 18.91
N GLY A 486 -25.57 14.65 18.84
CA GLY A 486 -26.11 13.64 19.76
C GLY A 486 -27.30 12.84 19.21
N ASN A 487 -27.66 12.99 17.93
CA ASN A 487 -28.70 12.19 17.30
C ASN A 487 -28.21 10.77 17.04
N VAL A 488 -29.05 9.77 17.29
CA VAL A 488 -28.73 8.34 17.08
C VAL A 488 -29.05 7.94 15.64
N ALA A 489 -28.01 7.63 14.87
CA ALA A 489 -28.13 7.11 13.50
C ALA A 489 -28.27 5.58 13.46
N LEU A 490 -27.58 4.87 14.36
CA LEU A 490 -27.73 3.42 14.55
C LEU A 490 -27.85 3.10 16.04
N ALA A 491 -29.02 2.59 16.44
CA ALA A 491 -29.32 2.21 17.81
C ALA A 491 -28.53 0.98 18.28
N ALA A 492 -28.61 0.68 19.58
CA ALA A 492 -28.02 -0.53 20.16
C ALA A 492 -28.65 -1.80 19.57
N THR A 493 -27.81 -2.66 18.99
CA THR A 493 -28.10 -4.06 18.63
C THR A 493 -26.92 -4.92 19.07
N SER A 494 -27.11 -6.22 19.24
CA SER A 494 -26.02 -7.16 19.57
C SER A 494 -25.13 -7.48 18.38
N HIS A 495 -25.64 -7.28 17.16
CA HIS A 495 -24.97 -7.59 15.91
C HIS A 495 -25.43 -6.65 14.78
N VAL A 496 -24.52 -6.29 13.88
CA VAL A 496 -24.78 -5.57 12.63
C VAL A 496 -24.15 -6.36 11.49
N ASP A 497 -24.98 -6.83 10.54
CA ASP A 497 -24.51 -7.55 9.35
C ASP A 497 -23.83 -6.59 8.37
N THR A 498 -24.56 -5.75 7.63
CA THR A 498 -23.98 -4.59 6.93
C THR A 498 -24.90 -3.36 7.04
N TRP A 499 -24.31 -2.19 7.34
CA TRP A 499 -25.02 -0.90 7.46
C TRP A 499 -24.16 0.25 6.90
N VAL A 500 -24.80 1.22 6.24
CA VAL A 500 -24.13 2.21 5.37
C VAL A 500 -24.58 3.64 5.68
N TRP A 501 -23.60 4.53 5.83
CA TRP A 501 -23.77 5.99 5.89
C TRP A 501 -22.84 6.65 4.86
N GLY A 502 -23.37 7.01 3.68
CA GLY A 502 -22.55 7.49 2.58
C GLY A 502 -23.19 7.32 1.20
N THR A 503 -22.43 7.60 0.15
CA THR A 503 -22.85 7.48 -1.25
C THR A 503 -23.00 6.02 -1.69
N VAL A 504 -24.12 5.71 -2.36
CA VAL A 504 -24.34 4.43 -3.03
C VAL A 504 -24.45 4.69 -4.52
N ALA A 505 -23.63 4.01 -5.32
CA ALA A 505 -23.70 4.08 -6.79
C ALA A 505 -24.71 3.04 -7.33
N PRO A 506 -25.57 3.40 -8.30
CA PRO A 506 -25.67 4.70 -8.98
C PRO A 506 -26.41 5.81 -8.20
N GLU A 507 -27.29 5.47 -7.25
CA GLU A 507 -28.28 6.41 -6.73
C GLU A 507 -28.20 6.67 -5.21
N THR A 508 -27.94 7.94 -4.90
CA THR A 508 -28.17 8.67 -3.62
C THR A 508 -27.20 8.43 -2.46
N TYR A 509 -27.08 9.48 -1.62
CA TYR A 509 -26.41 9.44 -0.33
C TYR A 509 -27.38 8.88 0.72
N GLN A 510 -26.98 7.83 1.43
CA GLN A 510 -27.76 7.16 2.45
C GLN A 510 -27.42 7.66 3.85
N THR A 511 -28.44 8.10 4.59
CA THR A 511 -28.34 8.50 6.01
C THR A 511 -28.70 7.34 6.95
N GLY A 512 -28.04 6.20 6.74
CA GLY A 512 -28.19 5.00 7.56
C GLY A 512 -29.16 3.98 6.98
N VAL A 513 -28.66 3.10 6.11
CA VAL A 513 -29.43 1.99 5.52
C VAL A 513 -28.77 0.65 5.82
N SER A 514 -29.56 -0.40 6.08
CA SER A 514 -29.08 -1.77 6.11
C SER A 514 -28.86 -2.30 4.69
N TRP A 515 -27.75 -3.00 4.46
CA TRP A 515 -27.40 -3.55 3.15
C TRP A 515 -27.25 -5.07 3.24
N ASP A 516 -27.62 -5.79 2.19
CA ASP A 516 -27.46 -7.25 2.08
C ASP A 516 -26.10 -7.55 1.42
N THR A 517 -25.24 -8.30 2.11
CA THR A 517 -23.91 -8.66 1.59
C THR A 517 -23.70 -10.17 1.58
N LYS A 518 -23.64 -10.73 0.38
CA LYS A 518 -23.38 -12.15 0.12
C LYS A 518 -21.88 -12.48 0.31
N ARG A 519 -21.45 -12.64 1.55
CA ARG A 519 -20.04 -12.89 1.91
C ARG A 519 -19.61 -14.32 1.50
N PRO A 520 -18.59 -14.52 0.64
CA PRO A 520 -18.28 -15.85 0.11
C PRO A 520 -17.65 -16.78 1.15
N ALA A 521 -18.29 -17.92 1.44
CA ALA A 521 -17.83 -18.87 2.45
C ALA A 521 -16.35 -19.33 2.32
N PRO A 522 -15.76 -19.54 1.11
CA PRO A 522 -14.34 -19.90 0.98
C PRO A 522 -13.34 -18.82 1.43
N LEU A 523 -13.79 -17.60 1.68
CA LEU A 523 -12.99 -16.49 2.21
C LEU A 523 -13.08 -16.33 3.74
N LEU A 524 -13.97 -17.08 4.39
CA LEU A 524 -14.36 -16.87 5.79
C LEU A 524 -13.83 -17.95 6.73
N VAL A 525 -13.41 -17.53 7.93
CA VAL A 525 -13.13 -18.40 9.08
C VAL A 525 -13.81 -17.79 10.31
N ASN A 526 -14.65 -18.56 11.00
CA ASN A 526 -15.52 -18.08 12.10
C ASN A 526 -16.31 -16.81 11.71
N ASP A 527 -16.93 -16.85 10.53
CA ASP A 527 -17.73 -15.78 9.92
C ASP A 527 -16.99 -14.44 9.70
N LYS A 528 -15.65 -14.43 9.75
CA LYS A 528 -14.79 -13.27 9.44
C LYS A 528 -13.93 -13.53 8.21
N PHE A 529 -13.60 -12.51 7.42
CA PHE A 529 -12.58 -12.63 6.38
C PHE A 529 -11.26 -13.02 7.03
N PHE A 530 -10.65 -14.10 6.54
CA PHE A 530 -9.46 -14.69 7.15
C PHE A 530 -8.28 -13.70 7.22
N THR A 531 -7.57 -13.75 8.34
CA THR A 531 -6.36 -12.97 8.61
C THR A 531 -5.32 -13.85 9.30
N LYS A 532 -4.04 -13.65 8.99
CA LYS A 532 -2.92 -14.38 9.59
C LYS A 532 -1.82 -13.41 10.00
N ALA A 533 -1.48 -13.39 11.29
CA ALA A 533 -0.35 -12.61 11.80
C ALA A 533 0.98 -13.16 11.25
N GLN A 534 1.98 -12.28 11.08
CA GLN A 534 3.28 -12.70 10.56
C GLN A 534 3.94 -13.76 11.47
N PRO A 535 4.40 -14.91 10.93
CA PRO A 535 5.14 -15.90 11.72
C PRO A 535 6.47 -15.36 12.25
N THR A 536 6.62 -15.32 13.59
CA THR A 536 7.89 -14.99 14.25
C THR A 536 8.91 -16.13 14.19
N TYR A 537 8.44 -17.37 13.97
CA TYR A 537 9.20 -18.61 14.17
C TYR A 537 9.88 -18.71 15.55
N GLN A 538 9.34 -18.03 16.56
CA GLN A 538 9.92 -17.95 17.91
C GLN A 538 10.16 -19.33 18.57
N ASP A 539 9.32 -20.32 18.25
CA ASP A 539 9.37 -21.67 18.82
C ASP A 539 10.31 -22.63 18.04
N TYR A 540 11.03 -22.13 17.03
CA TYR A 540 12.01 -22.89 16.24
C TYR A 540 13.41 -22.76 16.87
N HIS A 541 14.20 -23.84 16.83
CA HIS A 541 15.61 -23.81 17.25
C HIS A 541 16.49 -23.33 16.09
N THR A 542 17.69 -22.80 16.38
CA THR A 542 18.65 -22.40 15.32
C THR A 542 19.03 -23.53 14.34
N GLY A 543 18.90 -24.79 14.74
CA GLY A 543 19.09 -25.95 13.86
C GLY A 543 17.98 -26.16 12.80
N ASP A 544 16.81 -25.55 12.99
CA ASP A 544 15.67 -25.56 12.08
C ASP A 544 15.73 -24.40 11.07
N ILE A 545 16.65 -23.45 11.31
CA ILE A 545 16.95 -22.31 10.44
C ILE A 545 18.20 -22.63 9.61
N VAL A 546 18.23 -22.18 8.35
CA VAL A 546 19.36 -22.37 7.43
C VAL A 546 19.71 -21.05 6.77
N ASN A 547 20.85 -20.47 7.18
CA ASN A 547 21.45 -19.31 6.54
C ASN A 547 22.03 -19.71 5.17
N VAL A 548 21.52 -19.12 4.09
CA VAL A 548 21.91 -19.48 2.70
C VAL A 548 23.41 -19.30 2.41
N LYS A 549 24.11 -18.40 3.11
CA LYS A 549 25.55 -18.13 2.87
C LYS A 549 26.48 -19.16 3.51
N THR A 550 26.00 -20.01 4.42
CA THR A 550 26.83 -20.98 5.19
C THR A 550 26.57 -22.44 4.84
N VAL A 551 25.66 -22.75 3.91
CA VAL A 551 25.38 -24.14 3.50
C VAL A 551 26.57 -24.76 2.77
N SER A 552 27.04 -25.91 3.24
CA SER A 552 28.24 -26.56 2.69
C SER A 552 28.00 -27.11 1.28
N GLY A 553 28.95 -26.90 0.37
CA GLY A 553 28.85 -27.31 -1.04
C GLY A 553 28.20 -26.27 -1.96
N HIS A 554 27.28 -25.47 -1.43
CA HIS A 554 26.62 -24.37 -2.14
C HIS A 554 27.39 -23.06 -1.98
N THR A 555 27.30 -22.16 -2.96
CA THR A 555 27.90 -20.82 -2.88
C THR A 555 26.85 -19.77 -3.15
N VAL A 556 26.46 -19.04 -2.10
CA VAL A 556 25.58 -17.88 -2.18
C VAL A 556 26.34 -16.67 -1.64
N LYS A 557 26.26 -15.51 -2.32
CA LYS A 557 26.97 -14.28 -1.95
C LYS A 557 26.05 -13.12 -1.57
N GLY A 558 25.05 -12.80 -2.38
CA GLY A 558 24.28 -11.56 -2.23
C GLY A 558 25.15 -10.29 -2.45
N ASP A 559 26.18 -10.37 -3.30
CA ASP A 559 27.19 -9.31 -3.49
C ASP A 559 26.88 -8.34 -4.64
N GLY A 560 25.68 -8.42 -5.23
CA GLY A 560 25.27 -7.64 -6.39
C GLY A 560 26.03 -7.99 -7.68
N LYS A 561 26.73 -9.13 -7.75
CA LYS A 561 27.60 -9.50 -8.89
C LYS A 561 27.52 -10.98 -9.25
N THR A 562 27.74 -11.86 -8.28
CA THR A 562 27.74 -13.32 -8.41
C THR A 562 26.36 -13.84 -8.80
N ASP A 563 26.32 -14.88 -9.65
CA ASP A 563 25.08 -15.59 -9.96
C ASP A 563 24.77 -16.58 -8.83
N ASP A 564 23.74 -16.28 -8.04
CA ASP A 564 23.34 -17.08 -6.87
C ASP A 564 22.26 -18.14 -7.23
N THR A 565 21.84 -18.23 -8.51
CA THR A 565 20.66 -18.99 -8.96
C THR A 565 20.68 -20.48 -8.63
N GLU A 566 21.79 -21.17 -8.92
CA GLU A 566 21.90 -22.62 -8.78
C GLU A 566 21.88 -23.03 -7.30
N SER A 567 22.74 -22.37 -6.50
CA SER A 567 22.83 -22.55 -5.05
C SER A 567 21.51 -22.26 -4.33
N LEU A 568 20.82 -21.16 -4.66
CA LEU A 568 19.55 -20.81 -4.03
C LEU A 568 18.46 -21.84 -4.34
N ASN A 569 18.31 -22.27 -5.60
CA ASN A 569 17.35 -23.31 -5.97
C ASN A 569 17.62 -24.64 -5.23
N ALA A 570 18.89 -25.04 -5.10
CA ALA A 570 19.27 -26.26 -4.40
C ALA A 570 18.96 -26.19 -2.89
N ILE A 571 19.36 -25.09 -2.23
CA ILE A 571 19.09 -24.87 -0.80
C ILE A 571 17.57 -24.81 -0.52
N LEU A 572 16.79 -24.16 -1.38
CA LEU A 572 15.33 -24.10 -1.23
C LEU A 572 14.68 -25.48 -1.36
N ALA A 573 15.18 -26.36 -2.25
CA ALA A 573 14.72 -27.75 -2.34
C ALA A 573 15.07 -28.57 -1.09
N GLU A 574 16.32 -28.52 -0.64
CA GLU A 574 16.79 -29.23 0.57
C GLU A 574 16.06 -28.77 1.84
N ASN A 575 15.84 -27.45 1.99
CA ASN A 575 15.10 -26.87 3.09
C ASN A 575 13.63 -27.25 3.05
N ALA A 576 12.99 -27.22 1.87
CA ALA A 576 11.60 -27.66 1.72
C ALA A 576 11.43 -29.12 2.16
N ASP A 577 12.27 -30.04 1.68
CA ASP A 577 12.22 -31.47 2.04
C ASP A 577 12.54 -31.73 3.51
N SER A 578 13.24 -30.80 4.16
CA SER A 578 13.50 -30.81 5.60
C SER A 578 12.52 -29.97 6.43
N CYS A 579 11.50 -29.35 5.82
CA CYS A 579 10.56 -28.38 6.42
C CYS A 579 11.23 -27.20 7.17
N LYS A 580 12.43 -26.80 6.76
CA LYS A 580 13.26 -25.78 7.43
C LYS A 580 12.95 -24.35 6.97
N VAL A 581 13.31 -23.40 7.82
CA VAL A 581 13.26 -21.96 7.52
C VAL A 581 14.55 -21.53 6.83
N THR A 582 14.43 -20.98 5.64
CA THR A 582 15.54 -20.40 4.88
C THR A 582 15.76 -18.97 5.35
N TYR A 583 16.86 -18.72 6.07
CA TYR A 583 17.30 -17.37 6.41
C TYR A 583 18.16 -16.81 5.28
N ILE A 584 17.76 -15.65 4.77
CA ILE A 584 18.49 -14.90 3.75
C ILE A 584 19.04 -13.65 4.47
N PRO A 585 20.34 -13.59 4.80
CA PRO A 585 20.98 -12.37 5.32
C PRO A 585 20.95 -11.27 4.25
N PHE A 586 21.20 -10.01 4.62
CA PHE A 586 21.12 -8.94 3.62
C PHE A 586 22.15 -9.12 2.50
N GLY A 587 21.73 -8.72 1.32
CA GLY A 587 22.48 -8.85 0.09
C GLY A 587 21.58 -8.62 -1.12
N VAL A 588 22.23 -8.45 -2.26
CA VAL A 588 21.60 -8.41 -3.58
C VAL A 588 22.00 -9.67 -4.33
N TYR A 589 21.13 -10.66 -4.25
CA TYR A 589 21.29 -11.99 -4.82
C TYR A 589 20.88 -11.93 -6.29
N ARG A 590 21.87 -11.90 -7.19
CA ARG A 590 21.60 -11.80 -8.63
C ARG A 590 21.26 -13.16 -9.20
N VAL A 591 20.16 -13.23 -9.95
CA VAL A 591 19.66 -14.48 -10.53
C VAL A 591 19.48 -14.38 -12.03
N SER A 592 20.03 -15.35 -12.77
CA SER A 592 19.94 -15.45 -14.24
C SER A 592 18.83 -16.37 -14.71
N ASP A 593 18.17 -17.09 -13.81
CA ASP A 593 17.00 -17.93 -14.10
C ASP A 593 16.00 -17.91 -12.93
N THR A 594 14.85 -18.54 -13.14
CA THR A 594 13.79 -18.68 -12.12
C THR A 594 14.33 -19.29 -10.82
N ILE A 595 14.05 -18.62 -9.70
CA ILE A 595 14.09 -19.21 -8.37
C ILE A 595 12.76 -19.93 -8.14
N PHE A 596 12.78 -21.25 -8.19
CA PHE A 596 11.65 -22.08 -7.85
C PHE A 596 11.57 -22.25 -6.33
N VAL A 597 10.41 -21.97 -5.75
CA VAL A 597 10.12 -22.09 -4.32
C VAL A 597 9.15 -23.26 -4.15
N PRO A 598 9.61 -24.46 -3.70
CA PRO A 598 8.73 -25.61 -3.52
C PRO A 598 7.72 -25.43 -2.38
N VAL A 599 6.65 -26.21 -2.38
CA VAL A 599 5.81 -26.39 -1.18
C VAL A 599 6.62 -27.08 -0.06
N GLY A 600 6.40 -26.64 1.17
CA GLY A 600 7.20 -26.95 2.36
C GLY A 600 8.27 -25.91 2.71
N THR A 601 8.48 -24.90 1.88
CA THR A 601 9.49 -23.85 2.11
C THR A 601 9.01 -22.75 3.05
N ARG A 602 9.93 -22.22 3.86
CA ARG A 602 9.77 -20.94 4.57
C ARG A 602 10.97 -20.05 4.27
N ILE A 603 10.79 -18.74 4.12
CA ILE A 603 11.83 -17.75 3.80
C ILE A 603 11.70 -16.54 4.73
N VAL A 604 12.82 -16.12 5.32
CA VAL A 604 12.94 -14.89 6.10
C VAL A 604 14.12 -14.08 5.57
N GLY A 605 13.85 -12.88 5.09
CA GLY A 605 14.90 -11.92 4.75
C GLY A 605 15.36 -11.12 5.96
N GLU A 606 16.65 -10.80 6.00
CA GLU A 606 17.23 -9.77 6.85
C GLU A 606 17.11 -8.41 6.14
N ALA A 607 16.58 -7.39 6.82
CA ALA A 607 16.57 -6.00 6.34
C ALA A 607 16.11 -5.78 4.88
N TRP A 608 15.07 -6.48 4.41
CA TRP A 608 14.60 -6.51 3.02
C TRP A 608 15.62 -7.05 2.01
N SER A 609 16.18 -8.22 2.31
CA SER A 609 17.08 -8.98 1.44
C SER A 609 16.52 -9.14 0.03
N VAL A 610 17.38 -8.98 -1.00
CA VAL A 610 16.93 -8.70 -2.37
C VAL A 610 17.29 -9.83 -3.33
N ILE A 611 16.30 -10.45 -3.97
CA ILE A 611 16.55 -11.28 -5.17
C ILE A 611 16.28 -10.42 -6.41
N SER A 612 17.30 -10.29 -7.27
CA SER A 612 17.30 -9.35 -8.39
C SER A 612 17.66 -10.05 -9.71
N ALA A 613 16.74 -10.05 -10.67
CA ALA A 613 16.92 -10.75 -11.94
C ALA A 613 17.90 -10.04 -12.89
N TYR A 614 18.55 -10.80 -13.78
CA TYR A 614 19.32 -10.28 -14.91
C TYR A 614 19.40 -11.29 -16.06
N GLY A 615 19.89 -10.85 -17.22
CA GLY A 615 20.28 -11.72 -18.32
C GLY A 615 19.14 -12.08 -19.27
N ASP A 616 19.51 -12.71 -20.38
CA ASP A 616 18.66 -12.79 -21.57
C ASP A 616 17.43 -13.69 -21.40
N LYS A 617 17.44 -14.55 -20.38
CA LYS A 617 16.33 -15.41 -19.95
C LYS A 617 15.07 -14.66 -19.50
N PHE A 618 15.15 -13.34 -19.30
CA PHE A 618 14.00 -12.48 -18.95
C PHE A 618 13.81 -11.31 -19.93
N LYS A 619 14.42 -11.34 -21.13
CA LYS A 619 14.33 -10.26 -22.13
C LYS A 619 13.29 -10.45 -23.23
N ASP A 620 12.57 -11.57 -23.22
CA ASP A 620 11.53 -11.89 -24.20
C ASP A 620 10.14 -11.60 -23.62
N SER A 621 9.49 -10.53 -24.11
CA SER A 621 8.12 -10.15 -23.74
C SER A 621 7.05 -11.07 -24.30
N ASP A 622 7.35 -11.83 -25.35
CA ASP A 622 6.40 -12.74 -26.00
C ASP A 622 6.40 -14.12 -25.32
N ASN A 623 7.48 -14.44 -24.59
CA ASN A 623 7.63 -15.64 -23.76
C ASN A 623 8.03 -15.30 -22.31
N PRO A 624 7.21 -14.54 -21.55
CA PRO A 624 7.59 -14.00 -20.24
C PRO A 624 7.71 -15.08 -19.15
N ARG A 625 8.71 -14.94 -18.28
CA ARG A 625 9.14 -15.97 -17.31
C ARG A 625 9.15 -15.44 -15.87
N PRO A 626 8.79 -16.29 -14.88
CA PRO A 626 8.85 -15.92 -13.46
C PRO A 626 10.29 -15.79 -12.96
N VAL A 627 10.59 -14.70 -12.27
CA VAL A 627 11.84 -14.52 -11.51
C VAL A 627 11.77 -15.37 -10.24
N ILE A 628 10.69 -15.25 -9.47
CA ILE A 628 10.36 -16.17 -8.37
C ILE A 628 9.06 -16.93 -8.74
N GLN A 629 9.08 -18.26 -8.59
CA GLN A 629 7.91 -19.10 -8.85
C GLN A 629 7.54 -19.92 -7.60
N LEU A 630 6.40 -19.61 -6.98
CA LEU A 630 5.88 -20.31 -5.80
C LEU A 630 5.07 -21.54 -6.23
N GLY A 631 5.77 -22.68 -6.27
CA GLY A 631 5.27 -23.99 -6.66
C GLY A 631 4.86 -24.12 -8.13
N ASN A 632 4.36 -25.29 -8.50
CA ASN A 632 3.74 -25.58 -9.79
C ASN A 632 2.22 -25.52 -9.69
N ALA A 633 1.55 -25.46 -10.84
CA ALA A 633 0.10 -25.51 -10.89
C ALA A 633 -0.44 -26.82 -10.29
N GLY A 634 -1.23 -26.70 -9.23
CA GLY A 634 -1.81 -27.83 -8.50
C GLY A 634 -0.96 -28.38 -7.35
N ASP A 635 0.22 -27.81 -7.06
CA ASP A 635 0.93 -28.10 -5.80
C ASP A 635 0.14 -27.53 -4.61
N ILE A 636 0.13 -28.25 -3.48
CA ILE A 636 -0.60 -27.91 -2.26
C ILE A 636 0.31 -27.99 -1.03
N GLY A 637 0.32 -26.95 -0.20
CA GLY A 637 1.07 -26.96 1.05
C GLY A 637 1.48 -25.57 1.52
N VAL A 638 2.50 -25.53 2.37
CA VAL A 638 3.00 -24.30 2.99
C VAL A 638 4.07 -23.63 2.13
N ILE A 639 3.96 -22.32 1.88
CA ILE A 639 5.04 -21.45 1.41
C ILE A 639 4.91 -20.11 2.14
N GLU A 640 5.76 -19.86 3.14
CA GLU A 640 5.72 -18.61 3.93
C GLU A 640 6.95 -17.75 3.61
N ILE A 641 6.75 -16.52 3.15
CA ILE A 641 7.81 -15.56 2.79
C ILE A 641 7.61 -14.26 3.56
N GLN A 642 8.67 -13.72 4.14
CA GLN A 642 8.61 -12.43 4.83
C GLN A 642 9.90 -11.62 4.73
N ASP A 643 9.75 -10.30 4.79
CA ASP A 643 10.85 -9.34 4.90
C ASP A 643 11.86 -9.41 3.73
N MET A 644 11.32 -9.68 2.53
CA MET A 644 12.05 -9.82 1.27
C MET A 644 11.74 -8.68 0.30
N ARG A 645 12.69 -8.41 -0.60
CA ARG A 645 12.47 -7.60 -1.81
C ARG A 645 12.75 -8.42 -3.06
N PHE A 646 11.93 -8.23 -4.08
CA PHE A 646 12.09 -8.83 -5.40
C PHE A 646 12.23 -7.74 -6.47
N SER A 647 13.15 -7.90 -7.42
CA SER A 647 13.49 -6.84 -8.37
C SER A 647 14.07 -7.35 -9.69
N VAL A 648 14.30 -6.42 -10.62
CA VAL A 648 15.01 -6.60 -11.88
C VAL A 648 16.21 -5.64 -11.90
N GLY A 649 17.44 -6.18 -12.00
CA GLY A 649 18.67 -5.38 -11.94
C GLY A 649 18.99 -4.63 -13.23
N GLU A 650 18.34 -4.99 -14.34
CA GLU A 650 18.42 -4.36 -15.66
C GLU A 650 17.05 -4.38 -16.36
N ILE A 651 16.95 -3.82 -17.56
CA ILE A 651 15.72 -3.76 -18.35
C ILE A 651 15.38 -5.17 -18.88
N LEU A 652 14.33 -5.80 -18.35
CA LEU A 652 13.94 -7.19 -18.58
C LEU A 652 12.44 -7.31 -18.95
N PRO A 653 12.04 -6.96 -20.19
CA PRO A 653 10.63 -6.89 -20.59
C PRO A 653 9.86 -8.23 -20.59
N GLY A 654 10.53 -9.35 -20.33
CA GLY A 654 9.95 -10.68 -20.11
C GLY A 654 9.87 -11.10 -18.64
N ALA A 655 10.31 -10.29 -17.68
CA ALA A 655 10.27 -10.65 -16.27
C ALA A 655 8.86 -10.53 -15.67
N LYS A 656 8.31 -11.65 -15.18
CA LYS A 656 7.24 -11.67 -14.17
C LYS A 656 7.93 -11.77 -12.80
N ILE A 657 7.84 -10.76 -11.94
CA ILE A 657 8.72 -10.72 -10.75
C ILE A 657 8.31 -11.80 -9.73
N ILE A 658 7.01 -11.94 -9.46
CA ILE A 658 6.46 -12.98 -8.58
C ILE A 658 5.36 -13.75 -9.33
N GLU A 659 5.45 -15.07 -9.39
CA GLU A 659 4.36 -15.93 -9.84
C GLU A 659 3.98 -16.92 -8.73
N ILE A 660 2.69 -17.00 -8.41
CA ILE A 660 2.15 -17.90 -7.39
C ILE A 660 1.22 -18.91 -8.06
N ASN A 661 1.57 -20.19 -7.96
CA ASN A 661 0.82 -21.30 -8.55
C ASN A 661 0.26 -22.27 -7.51
N ALA A 662 1.00 -22.50 -6.43
CA ALA A 662 0.62 -23.37 -5.34
C ALA A 662 -0.56 -22.79 -4.53
N ALA A 663 -1.27 -23.68 -3.85
CA ALA A 663 -2.35 -23.35 -2.93
C ALA A 663 -2.06 -23.83 -1.51
N GLY A 664 -2.64 -23.15 -0.53
CA GLY A 664 -2.70 -23.68 0.82
C GLY A 664 -3.56 -24.94 0.90
N ASP A 665 -3.27 -25.80 1.87
CA ASP A 665 -4.25 -26.80 2.34
C ASP A 665 -5.28 -26.10 3.24
N GLN A 666 -4.79 -25.19 4.09
CA GLN A 666 -5.55 -24.27 4.92
C GLN A 666 -5.35 -22.80 4.47
N PRO A 667 -6.27 -21.87 4.82
CA PRO A 667 -6.12 -20.45 4.56
C PRO A 667 -4.76 -19.89 5.05
N GLY A 668 -4.05 -19.21 4.15
CA GLY A 668 -2.76 -18.58 4.45
C GLY A 668 -1.57 -19.51 4.66
N ASP A 669 -1.65 -20.79 4.31
CA ASP A 669 -0.47 -21.68 4.22
C ASP A 669 0.53 -21.18 3.15
N ILE A 670 0.03 -20.66 2.02
CA ILE A 670 0.80 -19.80 1.11
C ILE A 670 0.63 -18.36 1.61
N GLY A 671 1.72 -17.74 2.06
CA GLY A 671 1.69 -16.49 2.82
C GLY A 671 2.86 -15.56 2.51
N LEU A 672 2.60 -14.30 2.20
CA LEU A 672 3.58 -13.23 2.04
C LEU A 672 3.30 -12.12 3.07
N TRP A 673 4.33 -11.65 3.80
CA TRP A 673 4.23 -10.52 4.73
C TRP A 673 5.34 -9.49 4.49
N ASN A 674 5.04 -8.19 4.62
CA ASN A 674 6.03 -7.10 4.64
C ASN A 674 7.03 -7.19 3.46
N THR A 675 6.51 -7.49 2.27
CA THR A 675 7.29 -7.91 1.09
C THR A 675 7.13 -6.88 -0.04
N MET A 676 8.23 -6.56 -0.73
CA MET A 676 8.22 -5.52 -1.78
C MET A 676 8.65 -6.08 -3.13
N ALA A 677 8.03 -5.62 -4.21
CA ALA A 677 8.43 -5.87 -5.58
C ALA A 677 8.71 -4.53 -6.27
N MET A 678 9.99 -4.21 -6.52
CA MET A 678 10.43 -2.89 -6.94
C MET A 678 11.11 -2.93 -8.31
N VAL A 679 10.68 -2.05 -9.23
CA VAL A 679 11.23 -1.93 -10.59
C VAL A 679 11.92 -0.58 -10.76
N GLY A 680 13.25 -0.58 -10.73
CA GLY A 680 14.05 0.65 -10.81
C GLY A 680 14.11 1.43 -9.50
N GLY A 681 14.55 2.69 -9.58
CA GLY A 681 14.63 3.64 -8.45
C GLY A 681 15.72 3.37 -7.41
N THR A 682 16.13 2.11 -7.24
CA THR A 682 16.98 1.62 -6.15
C THR A 682 18.44 1.40 -6.58
N ALA A 683 19.35 1.43 -5.60
CA ALA A 683 20.81 1.46 -5.80
C ALA A 683 21.40 0.24 -6.54
N ASP A 684 20.66 -0.86 -6.54
CA ASP A 684 21.01 -2.16 -7.10
C ASP A 684 20.53 -2.37 -8.55
N THR A 685 19.87 -1.37 -9.14
CA THR A 685 19.34 -1.44 -10.52
C THR A 685 20.09 -0.48 -11.45
N SER A 686 20.44 -0.94 -12.66
CA SER A 686 20.96 -0.04 -13.71
C SER A 686 19.88 0.91 -14.26
N ILE A 687 18.62 0.49 -14.14
CA ILE A 687 17.40 1.24 -14.48
C ILE A 687 17.44 2.67 -13.90
N SER A 688 17.85 2.80 -12.63
CA SER A 688 17.97 4.08 -11.90
C SER A 688 18.87 5.15 -12.54
N GLY A 689 19.70 4.78 -13.52
CA GLY A 689 20.49 5.70 -14.34
C GLY A 689 20.27 5.58 -15.86
N SER A 690 19.75 4.45 -16.36
CA SER A 690 19.54 4.27 -17.81
C SER A 690 18.19 4.79 -18.30
N CYS A 691 17.15 4.77 -17.45
CA CYS A 691 15.77 4.99 -17.88
C CYS A 691 15.37 6.47 -17.82
N THR A 692 15.95 7.28 -18.69
CA THR A 692 15.77 8.75 -18.72
C THR A 692 15.11 9.27 -20.01
N SER A 693 14.83 8.40 -20.98
CA SER A 693 14.11 8.73 -22.22
C SER A 693 12.61 8.87 -21.97
N GLN A 694 11.99 9.95 -22.45
CA GLN A 694 10.52 10.13 -22.40
C GLN A 694 9.75 9.13 -23.28
N ASP A 695 10.43 8.38 -24.16
CA ASP A 695 9.78 7.31 -24.93
C ASP A 695 9.79 6.01 -24.10
N PRO A 696 8.63 5.57 -23.56
CA PRO A 696 8.56 4.44 -22.63
C PRO A 696 9.02 3.11 -23.24
N LYS A 697 9.13 3.00 -24.58
CA LYS A 697 9.71 1.81 -25.23
C LYS A 697 11.17 1.58 -24.81
N ASP A 698 11.90 2.65 -24.46
CA ASP A 698 13.33 2.60 -24.17
C ASP A 698 13.62 2.04 -22.77
N CYS A 699 12.58 1.88 -21.93
CA CYS A 699 12.67 1.25 -20.61
C CYS A 699 11.44 0.38 -20.31
N MET A 700 11.20 -0.63 -21.16
CA MET A 700 10.25 -1.72 -20.85
C MET A 700 10.88 -2.65 -19.80
N ALA A 701 10.83 -2.27 -18.52
CA ALA A 701 11.70 -2.83 -17.49
C ALA A 701 11.28 -4.20 -16.95
N ALA A 702 9.97 -4.46 -16.86
CA ALA A 702 9.42 -5.76 -16.44
C ALA A 702 8.05 -6.01 -17.11
N PHE A 703 7.70 -7.29 -17.33
CA PHE A 703 6.43 -7.70 -17.93
C PHE A 703 5.25 -7.52 -16.97
N MET A 704 5.47 -7.89 -15.71
CA MET A 704 4.46 -7.91 -14.64
C MET A 704 5.12 -7.96 -13.25
N VAL A 705 4.55 -7.27 -12.26
CA VAL A 705 5.01 -7.39 -10.86
C VAL A 705 4.55 -8.71 -10.22
N MET A 706 3.27 -9.05 -10.28
CA MET A 706 2.76 -10.29 -9.65
C MET A 706 1.67 -10.99 -10.47
N HIS A 707 1.76 -12.32 -10.55
CA HIS A 707 0.75 -13.20 -11.12
C HIS A 707 0.26 -14.21 -10.07
N LEU A 708 -0.98 -14.10 -9.61
CA LEU A 708 -1.66 -15.16 -8.86
C LEU A 708 -2.46 -16.02 -9.85
N THR A 709 -1.91 -17.16 -10.25
CA THR A 709 -2.48 -17.98 -11.33
C THR A 709 -3.71 -18.76 -10.86
N LYS A 710 -4.51 -19.29 -11.78
CA LYS A 710 -5.80 -19.92 -11.50
C LYS A 710 -5.80 -21.00 -10.42
N SER A 711 -4.70 -21.75 -10.26
CA SER A 711 -4.58 -22.82 -9.26
C SER A 711 -4.19 -22.34 -7.86
N SER A 712 -3.77 -21.08 -7.70
CA SER A 712 -3.24 -20.53 -6.45
C SER A 712 -4.32 -20.34 -5.37
N SER A 713 -3.86 -20.17 -4.13
CA SER A 713 -4.67 -19.81 -2.95
C SER A 713 -3.72 -19.20 -1.93
N ALA A 714 -3.73 -17.88 -1.77
CA ALA A 714 -2.66 -17.16 -1.07
C ALA A 714 -3.18 -16.05 -0.14
N TYR A 715 -2.45 -15.83 0.95
CA TYR A 715 -2.60 -14.68 1.85
C TYR A 715 -1.41 -13.73 1.63
N ILE A 716 -1.68 -12.46 1.37
CA ILE A 716 -0.64 -11.45 1.11
C ILE A 716 -0.94 -10.23 1.97
N GLU A 717 -0.03 -9.85 2.86
CA GLU A 717 -0.19 -8.76 3.81
C GLU A 717 0.94 -7.73 3.72
N ASN A 718 0.57 -6.45 3.66
CA ASN A 718 1.48 -5.31 3.55
C ASN A 718 2.50 -5.49 2.40
N LEU A 719 1.98 -5.76 1.20
CA LEU A 719 2.79 -5.89 -0.02
C LEU A 719 2.75 -4.62 -0.86
N TRP A 720 3.92 -4.19 -1.32
CA TRP A 720 4.08 -3.03 -2.19
C TRP A 720 4.71 -3.45 -3.54
N GLY A 721 3.93 -3.33 -4.61
CA GLY A 721 4.42 -3.43 -5.99
C GLY A 721 4.62 -2.04 -6.57
N TRP A 722 5.87 -1.66 -6.84
CA TRP A 722 6.23 -0.28 -7.22
C TRP A 722 7.09 -0.25 -8.47
N THR A 723 6.65 0.51 -9.47
CA THR A 723 7.45 0.89 -10.63
C THR A 723 7.96 2.32 -10.43
N ALA A 724 9.29 2.52 -10.44
CA ALA A 724 9.87 3.74 -9.87
C ALA A 724 9.54 5.02 -10.66
N ASP A 725 8.70 5.84 -10.04
CA ASP A 725 8.27 7.18 -10.46
C ASP A 725 9.33 8.25 -10.11
N HIS A 726 10.12 8.03 -9.07
CA HIS A 726 11.30 8.80 -8.69
C HIS A 726 12.45 7.87 -8.25
N ASN A 727 13.68 8.41 -8.18
CA ASN A 727 14.85 7.67 -7.71
C ASN A 727 15.05 7.82 -6.19
N LEU A 728 15.28 6.70 -5.49
CA LEU A 728 15.55 6.66 -4.03
C LEU A 728 17.04 6.79 -3.69
N ASP A 729 17.92 6.38 -4.63
CA ASP A 729 19.36 6.23 -4.38
C ASP A 729 20.24 6.72 -5.55
N SER A 730 19.67 7.25 -6.63
CA SER A 730 20.36 7.75 -7.83
C SER A 730 20.28 9.28 -7.92
N GLU A 731 21.32 9.91 -8.47
CA GLU A 731 21.39 11.37 -8.69
C GLU A 731 20.54 11.83 -9.90
N SER A 732 19.99 10.90 -10.70
CA SER A 732 19.10 11.24 -11.81
C SER A 732 17.72 11.66 -11.29
N LEU A 733 17.33 12.91 -11.56
CA LEU A 733 15.94 13.36 -11.35
C LEU A 733 14.96 12.59 -12.26
N LEU A 734 15.36 12.31 -13.50
CA LEU A 734 14.53 11.56 -14.44
C LEU A 734 14.57 10.06 -14.13
N THR A 735 13.38 9.47 -14.04
CA THR A 735 13.11 8.04 -14.22
C THR A 735 11.84 7.90 -15.05
N ILE A 736 11.91 7.17 -16.16
CA ILE A 736 10.81 6.90 -17.07
C ILE A 736 10.80 5.40 -17.31
N ILE A 737 9.95 4.68 -16.58
CA ILE A 737 9.88 3.23 -16.60
C ILE A 737 8.51 2.80 -17.12
N SER A 738 8.51 1.79 -17.98
CA SER A 738 7.31 1.08 -18.41
C SER A 738 7.36 -0.36 -17.89
N THR A 739 6.72 -0.62 -16.76
CA THR A 739 6.38 -1.99 -16.34
C THR A 739 5.01 -2.31 -16.89
N GLY A 740 4.84 -3.42 -17.61
CA GLY A 740 3.59 -3.70 -18.31
C GLY A 740 2.36 -3.76 -17.39
N ARG A 741 2.46 -4.51 -16.29
CA ARG A 741 1.32 -4.92 -15.45
C ARG A 741 1.69 -4.92 -13.98
N GLY A 742 0.76 -4.56 -13.10
CA GLY A 742 0.92 -4.68 -11.65
C GLY A 742 0.63 -6.10 -11.17
N ILE A 743 -0.50 -6.26 -10.48
CA ILE A 743 -0.95 -7.51 -9.87
C ILE A 743 -2.10 -8.10 -10.70
N LEU A 744 -1.84 -9.22 -11.38
CA LEU A 744 -2.85 -10.04 -12.05
C LEU A 744 -3.35 -11.14 -11.10
N VAL A 745 -4.67 -11.20 -10.91
CA VAL A 745 -5.36 -12.21 -10.11
C VAL A 745 -6.28 -13.02 -11.01
N GLU A 746 -5.95 -14.31 -11.19
CA GLU A 746 -6.81 -15.33 -11.83
C GLU A 746 -7.23 -16.43 -10.85
N SER A 747 -6.74 -16.38 -9.59
CA SER A 747 -7.05 -17.32 -8.51
C SER A 747 -8.54 -17.66 -8.47
N THR A 748 -8.88 -18.97 -8.48
CA THR A 748 -10.26 -19.44 -8.26
C THR A 748 -10.51 -20.05 -6.88
N LYS A 749 -9.49 -20.08 -6.03
CA LYS A 749 -9.59 -20.49 -4.62
C LYS A 749 -9.53 -19.25 -3.73
N GLY A 750 -9.89 -19.43 -2.45
CA GLY A 750 -9.76 -18.39 -1.42
C GLY A 750 -8.37 -17.73 -1.45
N THR A 751 -8.36 -16.43 -1.70
CA THR A 751 -7.16 -15.59 -1.78
C THR A 751 -7.46 -14.24 -1.12
N TRP A 752 -6.50 -13.72 -0.37
CA TRP A 752 -6.67 -12.53 0.49
C TRP A 752 -5.51 -11.56 0.28
N LEU A 753 -5.81 -10.33 -0.17
CA LEU A 753 -4.86 -9.23 -0.31
C LEU A 753 -5.13 -8.21 0.82
N THR A 754 -4.45 -8.37 1.95
CA THR A 754 -4.69 -7.64 3.21
C THR A 754 -3.76 -6.43 3.32
N GLY A 755 -4.20 -5.32 2.74
CA GLY A 755 -3.41 -4.09 2.60
C GLY A 755 -2.32 -4.29 1.56
N THR A 756 -2.59 -3.90 0.31
CA THR A 756 -1.61 -3.95 -0.77
C THR A 756 -1.60 -2.66 -1.60
N GLY A 757 -0.41 -2.23 -2.01
CA GLY A 757 -0.20 -1.13 -2.95
C GLY A 757 0.34 -1.66 -4.29
N SER A 758 -0.16 -1.14 -5.41
CA SER A 758 0.38 -1.43 -6.75
C SER A 758 0.37 -0.15 -7.60
N GLU A 759 1.54 0.35 -7.97
CA GLU A 759 1.68 1.73 -8.49
C GLU A 759 2.54 1.84 -9.76
N HIS A 760 2.12 2.76 -10.63
CA HIS A 760 2.79 3.19 -11.86
C HIS A 760 3.01 2.08 -12.91
N HIS A 761 2.08 1.12 -12.99
CA HIS A 761 2.08 0.08 -14.02
C HIS A 761 1.32 0.51 -15.29
N TRP A 762 1.82 0.12 -16.47
CA TRP A 762 1.46 0.76 -17.74
C TRP A 762 0.06 0.43 -18.27
N LEU A 763 -0.42 -0.81 -18.08
CA LEU A 763 -1.74 -1.25 -18.52
C LEU A 763 -2.76 -1.22 -17.38
N TYR A 764 -2.38 -1.75 -16.22
CA TYR A 764 -3.18 -1.76 -15.01
C TYR A 764 -2.32 -1.96 -13.77
N ASN A 765 -2.80 -1.45 -12.64
CA ASN A 765 -2.25 -1.75 -11.31
C ASN A 765 -2.85 -3.03 -10.73
N TYR A 766 -4.17 -3.19 -10.72
CA TYR A 766 -4.83 -4.48 -10.39
C TYR A 766 -5.72 -4.97 -11.53
N ASN A 767 -5.66 -6.27 -11.82
CA ASN A 767 -6.60 -6.95 -12.72
C ASN A 767 -7.12 -8.24 -12.10
N PHE A 768 -8.42 -8.30 -11.82
CA PHE A 768 -9.13 -9.50 -11.39
C PHE A 768 -9.79 -10.14 -12.61
N HIS A 769 -9.06 -10.99 -13.33
CA HIS A 769 -9.49 -11.58 -14.60
C HIS A 769 -10.00 -13.01 -14.39
N ASN A 770 -11.31 -13.22 -14.55
CA ASN A 770 -11.99 -14.51 -14.33
C ASN A 770 -11.69 -15.16 -12.95
N ALA A 771 -11.35 -14.34 -11.96
CA ALA A 771 -11.02 -14.77 -10.60
C ALA A 771 -12.28 -15.25 -9.84
N GLU A 772 -12.10 -16.17 -8.89
CA GLU A 772 -13.17 -16.62 -8.01
C GLU A 772 -12.69 -16.67 -6.56
N ASN A 773 -13.53 -16.18 -5.63
CA ASN A 773 -13.27 -16.22 -4.18
C ASN A 773 -12.05 -15.39 -3.76
N VAL A 774 -12.09 -14.07 -3.98
CA VAL A 774 -10.99 -13.15 -3.64
C VAL A 774 -11.46 -12.06 -2.67
N PHE A 775 -10.75 -11.89 -1.55
CA PHE A 775 -10.82 -10.71 -0.69
C PHE A 775 -9.64 -9.78 -1.02
N ALA A 776 -9.88 -8.48 -1.09
CA ALA A 776 -8.81 -7.49 -1.12
C ALA A 776 -9.21 -6.22 -0.38
N GLY A 777 -8.34 -5.73 0.51
CA GLY A 777 -8.55 -4.47 1.21
C GLY A 777 -7.42 -4.13 2.20
N LEU A 778 -6.91 -2.90 2.24
CA LEU A 778 -7.14 -1.84 1.25
C LEU A 778 -6.39 -2.13 -0.06
N LEU A 779 -6.80 -1.44 -1.14
CA LEU A 779 -6.20 -1.51 -2.46
C LEU A 779 -5.72 -0.12 -2.87
N GLN A 780 -4.44 0.19 -2.72
CA GLN A 780 -3.87 1.49 -3.10
C GLN A 780 -3.18 1.42 -4.47
N THR A 781 -3.33 2.46 -5.28
CA THR A 781 -2.78 2.54 -6.63
C THR A 781 -2.53 3.96 -7.11
N GLU A 782 -1.50 4.13 -7.94
CA GLU A 782 -1.25 5.36 -8.69
C GLU A 782 -1.01 5.09 -10.18
N THR A 783 -1.49 6.00 -11.04
CA THR A 783 -1.24 5.98 -12.49
C THR A 783 0.22 6.39 -12.78
N PRO A 784 0.89 5.85 -13.84
CA PRO A 784 2.22 6.32 -14.24
C PRO A 784 2.16 7.80 -14.63
N TYR A 785 2.98 8.65 -14.00
CA TYR A 785 2.92 10.12 -14.14
C TYR A 785 3.15 10.64 -15.58
N MET A 786 3.78 9.82 -16.43
CA MET A 786 4.11 10.11 -17.83
C MET A 786 3.02 9.67 -18.84
N GLN A 787 1.84 9.25 -18.37
CA GLN A 787 0.68 8.94 -19.20
C GLN A 787 -0.31 10.10 -19.27
N GLY A 788 -1.31 10.02 -20.14
CA GLY A 788 -2.35 11.05 -20.29
C GLY A 788 -1.94 12.20 -21.21
N GLN A 789 -2.52 13.39 -21.00
CA GLN A 789 -2.41 14.50 -21.95
C GLN A 789 -0.96 14.97 -22.17
N GLY A 790 -0.44 14.75 -23.37
CA GLY A 790 0.94 15.07 -23.74
C GLY A 790 1.92 13.90 -23.62
N GLU A 791 1.47 12.70 -23.29
CA GLU A 791 2.29 11.49 -23.21
C GLU A 791 2.95 11.15 -24.57
N TYR A 792 4.10 10.48 -24.52
CA TYR A 792 4.82 10.09 -25.74
C TYR A 792 4.20 8.88 -26.47
N ARG A 793 3.53 7.98 -25.73
CA ARG A 793 2.78 6.83 -26.26
C ARG A 793 1.58 6.54 -25.38
N ALA A 794 0.39 6.55 -26.00
CA ALA A 794 -0.86 6.18 -25.35
C ALA A 794 -1.02 4.66 -25.18
N ALA A 795 -1.66 4.21 -24.11
CA ALA A 795 -1.84 2.79 -23.84
C ALA A 795 -2.63 2.06 -24.95
N PRO A 796 -2.33 0.78 -25.24
CA PRO A 796 -1.38 -0.09 -24.51
C PRO A 796 0.10 0.15 -24.85
N ALA A 797 0.44 0.92 -25.88
CA ALA A 797 1.82 1.10 -26.32
C ALA A 797 2.71 1.71 -25.21
N PRO A 798 3.95 1.24 -25.00
CA PRO A 798 4.76 0.42 -25.91
C PRO A 798 4.44 -1.08 -25.88
N TRP A 799 3.61 -1.53 -24.93
CA TRP A 799 3.20 -2.93 -24.84
C TRP A 799 2.15 -3.29 -25.89
N THR A 800 2.11 -4.56 -26.26
CA THR A 800 0.95 -5.15 -26.95
C THR A 800 0.01 -5.70 -25.87
N ALA A 801 -1.28 -5.40 -25.97
CA ALA A 801 -2.28 -6.00 -25.08
C ALA A 801 -2.47 -7.49 -25.44
N VAL A 802 -2.33 -8.36 -24.44
CA VAL A 802 -2.37 -9.81 -24.58
C VAL A 802 -3.59 -10.36 -23.83
N ALA A 803 -4.58 -10.84 -24.59
CA ALA A 803 -5.85 -11.30 -24.04
C ALA A 803 -5.73 -12.46 -23.02
N THR A 804 -4.65 -13.25 -23.06
CA THR A 804 -4.39 -14.34 -22.08
C THR A 804 -3.89 -13.86 -20.72
N TYR A 805 -3.69 -12.55 -20.54
CA TYR A 805 -3.42 -11.91 -19.23
C TYR A 805 -4.54 -10.94 -18.82
N GLY A 806 -5.70 -11.03 -19.48
CA GLY A 806 -6.85 -10.16 -19.26
C GLY A 806 -6.59 -8.68 -19.58
N ASP A 807 -5.62 -8.37 -20.44
CA ASP A 807 -5.13 -7.01 -20.64
C ASP A 807 -6.21 -6.06 -21.20
N PRO A 808 -6.30 -4.81 -20.68
CA PRO A 808 -7.06 -3.76 -21.34
C PRO A 808 -6.42 -3.41 -22.69
N ASP A 809 -7.19 -3.52 -23.77
CA ASP A 809 -6.78 -3.13 -25.12
C ASP A 809 -7.05 -1.65 -25.45
N PHE A 810 -7.75 -0.95 -24.56
CA PHE A 810 -8.20 0.44 -24.71
C PHE A 810 -9.02 0.66 -25.99
N SER A 811 -9.76 -0.35 -26.45
CA SER A 811 -10.63 -0.29 -27.64
C SER A 811 -11.87 0.60 -27.46
N TRP A 812 -12.25 0.91 -26.22
CA TRP A 812 -13.34 1.84 -25.89
C TRP A 812 -12.93 3.32 -26.01
N CYS A 813 -11.62 3.60 -26.13
CA CYS A 813 -11.07 4.94 -26.32
C CYS A 813 -10.80 5.22 -27.81
N ALA A 814 -10.91 6.48 -28.24
CA ALA A 814 -10.33 6.90 -29.51
C ALA A 814 -8.80 6.71 -29.50
N ALA A 815 -8.16 6.66 -30.68
CA ALA A 815 -6.72 6.39 -30.78
C ALA A 815 -5.83 7.56 -30.27
N ASP A 816 -6.41 8.76 -30.26
CA ASP A 816 -5.82 10.04 -29.86
C ASP A 816 -6.36 10.57 -28.51
N ASP A 817 -7.29 9.88 -27.86
CA ASP A 817 -7.82 10.21 -26.54
C ASP A 817 -6.86 9.73 -25.42
N GLN A 818 -5.78 10.48 -25.24
CA GLN A 818 -4.72 10.18 -24.27
C GLN A 818 -5.24 10.04 -22.83
N LYS A 819 -6.23 10.86 -22.41
CA LYS A 819 -6.81 10.77 -21.06
C LYS A 819 -7.68 9.53 -20.84
N CYS A 820 -8.26 8.96 -21.89
CA CYS A 820 -8.93 7.67 -21.81
C CYS A 820 -7.93 6.50 -21.82
N ARG A 821 -6.78 6.66 -22.50
CA ARG A 821 -5.74 5.63 -22.69
C ARG A 821 -4.65 5.64 -21.60
N THR A 822 -5.06 5.89 -20.35
CA THR A 822 -4.24 5.79 -19.14
C THR A 822 -4.44 4.44 -18.44
N ALA A 823 -3.48 4.01 -17.64
CA ALA A 823 -3.54 2.79 -16.85
C ALA A 823 -4.81 2.71 -15.97
N ILE A 824 -5.38 1.51 -15.86
CA ILE A 824 -6.54 1.24 -15.02
C ILE A 824 -6.08 0.89 -13.59
N ALA A 825 -6.58 1.61 -12.60
CA ALA A 825 -6.28 1.37 -11.19
C ALA A 825 -6.75 -0.02 -10.74
N THR A 826 -8.00 -0.36 -11.04
CA THR A 826 -8.56 -1.70 -10.79
C THR A 826 -9.50 -2.08 -11.91
N ASN A 827 -9.16 -3.16 -12.60
CA ASN A 827 -9.99 -3.81 -13.61
C ASN A 827 -10.58 -5.10 -13.01
N VAL A 828 -11.90 -5.26 -13.08
CA VAL A 828 -12.60 -6.52 -12.76
C VAL A 828 -13.19 -7.06 -14.06
N ASP A 829 -12.73 -8.21 -14.52
CA ASP A 829 -13.11 -8.77 -15.82
C ASP A 829 -13.67 -10.19 -15.67
N GLY A 830 -14.99 -10.26 -15.53
CA GLY A 830 -15.72 -11.48 -15.22
C GLY A 830 -15.38 -12.03 -13.83
N GLY A 831 -15.52 -13.35 -13.67
CA GLY A 831 -15.29 -14.03 -12.38
C GLY A 831 -16.48 -13.98 -11.42
N SER A 832 -16.27 -14.38 -10.18
CA SER A 832 -17.32 -14.34 -9.15
C SER A 832 -16.80 -14.23 -7.72
N ASN A 833 -17.65 -13.80 -6.77
CA ASN A 833 -17.33 -13.81 -5.34
C ASN A 833 -16.05 -13.01 -5.03
N ILE A 834 -16.00 -11.78 -5.55
CA ILE A 834 -14.89 -10.84 -5.43
C ILE A 834 -15.30 -9.75 -4.45
N ALA A 835 -14.51 -9.55 -3.39
CA ALA A 835 -14.85 -8.69 -2.27
C ALA A 835 -13.74 -7.65 -2.02
N LEU A 836 -13.95 -6.44 -2.56
CA LEU A 836 -13.00 -5.34 -2.61
C LEU A 836 -13.40 -4.25 -1.61
N TYR A 837 -12.47 -3.84 -0.75
CA TYR A 837 -12.67 -2.86 0.31
C TYR A 837 -11.62 -1.75 0.23
N ASN A 838 -12.04 -0.49 0.40
CA ASN A 838 -11.14 0.66 0.52
C ASN A 838 -10.16 0.76 -0.66
N SER A 839 -10.69 0.89 -1.87
CA SER A 839 -9.86 1.20 -3.04
C SER A 839 -9.46 2.68 -3.02
N ALA A 840 -8.16 2.95 -3.09
CA ALA A 840 -7.53 4.26 -2.99
C ALA A 840 -6.75 4.53 -4.28
N ALA A 841 -7.41 5.16 -5.26
CA ALA A 841 -6.92 5.22 -6.63
C ALA A 841 -6.63 6.66 -7.09
N TRP A 842 -5.34 6.98 -7.21
CA TRP A 842 -4.87 8.35 -7.38
C TRP A 842 -4.27 8.62 -8.76
N ALA A 843 -4.46 9.84 -9.24
CA ALA A 843 -3.73 10.43 -10.35
C ALA A 843 -3.33 11.86 -9.97
N PHE A 844 -2.12 12.27 -10.37
CA PHE A 844 -1.52 13.54 -9.96
C PHE A 844 -0.91 14.34 -11.11
N PHE A 845 -0.43 13.67 -12.16
CA PHE A 845 0.34 14.23 -13.27
C PHE A 845 -0.21 13.72 -14.60
N ASP A 846 0.01 14.47 -15.69
CA ASP A 846 -0.17 13.97 -17.05
C ASP A 846 0.92 14.44 -18.02
N GLY A 847 1.32 13.54 -18.92
CA GLY A 847 2.16 13.85 -20.08
C GLY A 847 3.68 13.75 -19.88
N TYR A 848 4.37 14.90 -19.81
CA TYR A 848 5.84 14.96 -19.75
C TYR A 848 6.33 14.89 -18.30
N TRP A 849 7.03 13.82 -17.93
CA TRP A 849 7.55 13.67 -16.57
C TRP A 849 8.98 14.20 -16.46
N ASN A 850 9.15 15.31 -15.74
CA ASN A 850 10.43 16.01 -15.60
C ASN A 850 11.27 15.53 -14.40
N GLY A 851 10.75 14.59 -13.58
CA GLY A 851 11.39 14.09 -12.35
C GLY A 851 11.10 14.89 -11.09
N LEU A 852 10.15 15.83 -11.13
CA LEU A 852 9.84 16.78 -10.06
C LEU A 852 8.32 16.97 -9.93
N TYR A 853 7.82 17.07 -8.69
CA TYR A 853 6.39 17.24 -8.40
C TYR A 853 5.84 18.65 -8.67
N ASN A 854 6.40 19.41 -9.62
CA ASN A 854 6.06 20.83 -9.85
C ASN A 854 5.06 21.09 -10.99
N GLU A 855 4.72 20.08 -11.79
CA GLU A 855 3.85 20.18 -12.97
C GLU A 855 2.65 19.20 -12.89
N PRO A 856 1.80 19.28 -11.83
CA PRO A 856 0.61 18.44 -11.70
C PRO A 856 -0.44 18.70 -12.79
N CYS A 857 -1.30 17.71 -13.03
CA CYS A 857 -2.36 17.82 -14.04
C CYS A 857 -3.39 18.91 -13.66
N ASN A 858 -3.97 19.57 -14.68
CA ASN A 858 -4.95 20.64 -14.48
C ASN A 858 -6.38 20.15 -14.76
N GLY A 859 -7.14 19.90 -13.69
CA GLY A 859 -8.39 19.14 -13.75
C GLY A 859 -8.11 17.63 -13.85
N ASN A 860 -9.10 16.83 -14.22
CA ASN A 860 -8.96 15.37 -14.25
C ASN A 860 -7.77 14.92 -15.11
N CYS A 861 -6.79 14.19 -14.55
CA CYS A 861 -5.67 13.64 -15.31
C CYS A 861 -6.15 12.55 -16.28
N GLN A 862 -7.12 11.73 -15.85
CA GLN A 862 -7.63 10.58 -16.62
C GLN A 862 -9.16 10.48 -16.68
N THR A 863 -9.68 9.97 -17.80
CA THR A 863 -11.11 9.85 -18.06
C THR A 863 -11.75 8.72 -17.25
N ASN A 864 -11.07 7.59 -17.08
CA ASN A 864 -11.59 6.42 -16.36
C ASN A 864 -10.55 5.95 -15.33
N MET A 865 -10.95 5.74 -14.07
CA MET A 865 -10.04 5.24 -13.02
C MET A 865 -10.11 3.71 -12.86
N MET A 866 -11.32 3.16 -12.71
CA MET A 866 -11.56 1.72 -12.56
C MET A 866 -12.45 1.20 -13.69
N ARG A 867 -12.53 -0.11 -13.87
CA ARG A 867 -13.27 -0.74 -14.98
C ARG A 867 -13.89 -2.08 -14.57
N VAL A 868 -15.12 -2.34 -15.02
CA VAL A 868 -15.81 -3.62 -14.83
C VAL A 868 -16.32 -4.14 -16.18
N THR A 869 -15.94 -5.36 -16.58
CA THR A 869 -16.43 -6.02 -17.79
C THR A 869 -16.79 -7.49 -17.57
N ASN A 870 -17.43 -8.10 -18.58
CA ASN A 870 -17.81 -9.52 -18.60
C ASN A 870 -18.70 -10.00 -17.44
N GLU A 871 -19.48 -9.07 -16.86
CA GLU A 871 -20.57 -9.30 -15.90
C GLU A 871 -20.22 -10.24 -14.72
N PRO A 872 -19.33 -9.81 -13.80
CA PRO A 872 -19.02 -10.58 -12.60
C PRO A 872 -20.28 -10.87 -11.76
N GLN A 873 -20.24 -11.96 -11.01
CA GLN A 873 -21.30 -12.36 -10.08
C GLN A 873 -20.84 -12.17 -8.64
N ASN A 874 -21.68 -11.59 -7.78
CA ASN A 874 -21.31 -11.24 -6.41
C ASN A 874 -19.98 -10.45 -6.32
N LEU A 875 -19.93 -9.32 -7.03
CA LEU A 875 -18.93 -8.28 -6.83
C LEU A 875 -19.38 -7.39 -5.67
N VAL A 876 -18.73 -7.54 -4.53
CA VAL A 876 -18.87 -6.66 -3.36
C VAL A 876 -17.76 -5.62 -3.45
N TRP A 877 -18.08 -4.34 -3.67
CA TRP A 877 -17.07 -3.29 -3.78
C TRP A 877 -17.45 -2.06 -2.96
N TYR A 878 -16.81 -1.90 -1.80
CA TYR A 878 -17.13 -0.89 -0.79
C TYR A 878 -15.98 0.10 -0.58
N SER A 879 -16.32 1.37 -0.35
CA SER A 879 -15.39 2.48 -0.15
C SER A 879 -14.38 2.66 -1.30
N ILE A 880 -14.86 2.97 -2.50
CA ILE A 880 -14.02 3.43 -3.61
C ILE A 880 -13.72 4.92 -3.40
N SER A 881 -12.44 5.28 -3.31
CA SER A 881 -11.96 6.67 -3.27
C SER A 881 -11.12 6.97 -4.51
N THR A 882 -11.34 8.11 -5.16
CA THR A 882 -10.60 8.53 -6.36
C THR A 882 -10.10 9.97 -6.28
N ARG A 883 -9.08 10.25 -7.10
CA ARG A 883 -8.52 11.59 -7.35
C ARG A 883 -8.30 11.81 -8.85
N MET A 884 -8.61 13.03 -9.31
CA MET A 884 -8.40 13.54 -10.67
C MET A 884 -8.95 12.65 -11.79
N THR A 885 -10.18 12.14 -11.64
CA THR A 885 -10.86 11.35 -12.68
C THR A 885 -12.26 11.86 -13.05
N GLU A 886 -12.70 11.56 -14.28
CA GLU A 886 -14.08 11.84 -14.71
C GLU A 886 -15.04 10.72 -14.30
N VAL A 887 -14.73 9.48 -14.65
CA VAL A 887 -15.50 8.27 -14.37
C VAL A 887 -14.75 7.41 -13.37
N MET A 888 -15.32 7.24 -12.18
CA MET A 888 -14.73 6.44 -11.10
C MET A 888 -14.67 4.96 -11.47
N VAL A 889 -15.75 4.42 -12.05
CA VAL A 889 -15.85 3.03 -12.51
C VAL A 889 -16.51 2.99 -13.89
N LEU A 890 -15.78 2.57 -14.93
CA LEU A 890 -16.31 2.33 -16.27
C LEU A 890 -16.89 0.92 -16.35
N ASP A 891 -18.22 0.81 -16.34
CA ASP A 891 -18.94 -0.48 -16.28
C ASP A 891 -19.96 -0.68 -17.43
N GLY A 892 -20.15 0.33 -18.28
CA GLY A 892 -21.12 0.32 -19.37
C GLY A 892 -22.59 0.37 -18.94
N LYS A 893 -22.88 0.58 -17.64
CA LYS A 893 -24.23 0.56 -17.06
C LYS A 893 -24.51 1.78 -16.19
N SER A 894 -23.73 1.99 -15.15
CA SER A 894 -23.87 3.09 -14.19
C SER A 894 -22.84 4.21 -14.40
N ASN A 895 -21.62 3.87 -14.83
CA ASN A 895 -20.51 4.78 -15.11
C ASN A 895 -20.37 5.96 -14.10
N PRO A 896 -20.34 5.71 -12.77
CA PRO A 896 -20.43 6.76 -11.75
C PRO A 896 -19.31 7.78 -11.89
N ARG A 897 -19.69 9.07 -11.87
CA ARG A 897 -18.79 10.20 -12.10
C ARG A 897 -18.32 10.84 -10.79
N GLN A 898 -17.06 11.29 -10.77
CA GLN A 898 -16.46 11.91 -9.58
C GLN A 898 -17.21 13.18 -9.14
N SER A 899 -17.77 13.94 -10.09
CA SER A 899 -18.57 15.15 -9.84
C SER A 899 -19.76 14.96 -8.92
N ASP A 900 -20.33 13.75 -8.93
CA ASP A 900 -21.63 13.41 -8.35
C ASP A 900 -21.44 12.69 -6.99
N HIS A 901 -20.21 12.25 -6.72
CA HIS A 901 -19.81 11.38 -5.61
C HIS A 901 -18.81 12.08 -4.66
N LYS A 902 -19.01 13.39 -4.41
CA LYS A 902 -18.03 14.25 -3.71
C LYS A 902 -17.69 13.79 -2.30
N GLY A 903 -16.40 13.60 -2.01
CA GLY A 903 -15.93 13.28 -0.66
C GLY A 903 -14.45 12.91 -0.62
N GLY A 904 -13.84 12.92 0.57
CA GLY A 904 -12.43 12.60 0.76
C GLY A 904 -11.56 13.61 0.03
N TRP A 905 -10.61 13.12 -0.78
CA TRP A 905 -9.81 14.01 -1.62
C TRP A 905 -10.71 14.67 -2.67
N GLU A 906 -11.42 13.87 -3.47
CA GLU A 906 -12.31 14.35 -4.53
C GLU A 906 -13.58 13.48 -4.70
N GLY A 907 -13.43 12.16 -4.90
CA GLY A 907 -14.55 11.22 -5.04
C GLY A 907 -14.57 10.10 -3.99
N ILE A 908 -15.77 9.78 -3.47
CA ILE A 908 -16.09 8.60 -2.66
C ILE A 908 -17.38 7.93 -3.16
N ILE A 909 -17.33 6.63 -3.41
CA ILE A 909 -18.48 5.72 -3.47
C ILE A 909 -18.40 4.78 -2.26
N GLN A 910 -19.24 4.96 -1.24
CA GLN A 910 -19.22 4.09 -0.07
C GLN A 910 -19.69 2.66 -0.39
N VAL A 911 -20.65 2.51 -1.32
CA VAL A 911 -21.06 1.21 -1.89
C VAL A 911 -21.26 1.29 -3.40
N TYR A 912 -20.53 0.50 -4.16
CA TYR A 912 -20.84 0.21 -5.57
C TYR A 912 -21.70 -1.06 -5.60
N GLY A 913 -23.03 -0.89 -5.73
CA GLY A 913 -24.00 -1.99 -5.63
C GLY A 913 -24.21 -2.78 -6.93
N GLN A 914 -23.59 -2.34 -8.02
CA GLN A 914 -23.74 -2.91 -9.36
C GLN A 914 -22.92 -4.22 -9.47
N PHE A 915 -23.54 -5.30 -9.96
CA PHE A 915 -23.00 -6.68 -10.01
C PHE A 915 -22.94 -7.46 -8.67
N THR A 916 -23.73 -7.08 -7.66
CA THR A 916 -23.81 -7.77 -6.35
C THR A 916 -24.56 -9.11 -6.33
N ALA A 917 -25.22 -9.51 -7.42
CA ALA A 917 -26.10 -10.70 -7.49
C ALA A 917 -25.36 -12.05 -7.53
#